data_AF-A0A9W8XZM4-F1
#
_entry.id   AF-A0A9W8XZM4-F1
#
_cell.length_a   1.000
_cell.length_b   1.000
_cell.length_c   1.000
_cell.angle_alpha   90.00
_cell.angle_beta   90.00
_cell.angle_gamma   90.00
#
_symmetry.space_group_name_H-M   'P 1'
#
loop_
_entity.id
_entity.type
_entity.pdbx_description
1 polymer ?
#
loop_
_entity_poly.entity_id
_entity_poly.type
_entity_poly.pdbx_seq_one_letter_code
_entity_poly.pdbx_strand_id
1 'polypeptide(L)'
;MSFQDGQPWEDRINRELEKSARLSTYTSVQVLLITWQGEEQGFKDEGKELGHMFQETFQYSAREFEIPLEASYLRLHQFITHTALGLSASVKHTNGSALLIIHYGGHADRNDRRNDGEEKRAVWCTNAQGVEVLLHWYKIQDDIQNLDIDILLLFDCCFAAQAGRAEEAPLGRSELLAAAPMGAVTPKPGAKSFTVALMKEIVSCSRQNSTVIVKDIHAKLVARQARLHATPVHVPLRLGKRSIRLEQLQTNTALTTLGRIDGQVLQLAVHTRDDLEKLDEKQLVQWLGEDRPRIITSVKIIDTARQIQGFVASMERQETPLGKTVTAASTDDILRAWESMTQLVSQYDLLQQYPRLDVFALKTRAQMFLDKLESINSDFTETLGRSLISVRDEDDRELMRQAINDPISDSVGILNALKMRQIVYSVDEVDTDLVEDDRVAEAQSSFQEVKSYEGYFTEEEKESLRLRIRHLAILLSAPKDRNFQTLRCYRCEHKVFERRFILHFEIPTAYLTSNGDNFTLTDLVEKMKASRPSLDERLKIGYNLAMALHKWHSAGWLHQGIASPNIRFFRLRSNEKIDFTEPFIQGFEFARPDSDPSLGRPTRNPYFDVYRHPSRQGPAQEGHRKIHDYYALGVVLLEIGLWQSATKMLHLTREHMSPEVVRLTLQQHCSNRLAHYAGQQYQEAVELCMTSGFDVNNDDKHESQLLRRFYEGVVIKLGNGVAVK
;
A
#
# COMPACT_ATOMS: atom_id res chain seq x y z
N MET A 1 -35.13 -17.52 -2.50
CA MET A 1 -34.62 -16.73 -1.36
C MET A 1 -34.20 -15.38 -1.89
N SER A 2 -35.00 -14.36 -1.59
CA SER A 2 -34.85 -12.97 -2.04
C SER A 2 -33.70 -12.29 -1.32
N PHE A 3 -32.64 -11.93 -2.04
CA PHE A 3 -31.57 -11.08 -1.53
C PHE A 3 -32.03 -9.61 -1.59
N GLN A 4 -31.68 -8.86 -0.55
CA GLN A 4 -32.16 -7.52 -0.21
C GLN A 4 -31.61 -6.43 -1.19
N ASP A 5 -32.52 -5.74 -1.87
CA ASP A 5 -32.28 -4.60 -2.79
C ASP A 5 -31.94 -3.28 -2.07
N GLY A 6 -31.00 -3.28 -1.11
CA GLY A 6 -30.72 -2.08 -0.30
C GLY A 6 -29.26 -1.79 0.04
N GLN A 7 -28.31 -2.65 -0.33
CA GLN A 7 -26.89 -2.40 -0.04
C GLN A 7 -26.20 -1.63 -1.19
N PRO A 8 -25.32 -0.66 -0.91
CA PRO A 8 -24.49 0.02 -1.91
C PRO A 8 -23.69 -0.96 -2.78
N TRP A 9 -23.47 -0.63 -4.06
CA TRP A 9 -22.80 -1.53 -5.02
C TRP A 9 -21.35 -1.83 -4.63
N GLU A 10 -20.68 -0.90 -3.97
CA GLU A 10 -19.30 -1.03 -3.49
C GLU A 10 -19.19 -2.12 -2.42
N ASP A 11 -20.13 -2.17 -1.48
CA ASP A 11 -20.17 -3.17 -0.41
C ASP A 11 -20.44 -4.57 -0.97
N ARG A 12 -21.28 -4.65 -2.00
CA ARG A 12 -21.54 -5.92 -2.70
C ARG A 12 -20.26 -6.41 -3.38
N ILE A 13 -19.57 -5.54 -4.12
CA ILE A 13 -18.32 -5.91 -4.80
C ILE A 13 -17.21 -6.24 -3.81
N ASN A 14 -17.00 -5.43 -2.77
CA ASN A 14 -15.97 -5.70 -1.74
C ASN A 14 -16.15 -7.07 -1.08
N ARG A 15 -17.39 -7.45 -0.76
CA ARG A 15 -17.69 -8.77 -0.22
C ARG A 15 -17.35 -9.90 -1.20
N GLU A 16 -17.66 -9.74 -2.48
CA GLU A 16 -17.33 -10.74 -3.49
C GLU A 16 -15.82 -10.80 -3.77
N LEU A 17 -15.10 -9.67 -3.69
CA LEU A 17 -13.63 -9.63 -3.76
C LEU A 17 -12.98 -10.37 -2.58
N GLU A 18 -13.49 -10.20 -1.36
CA GLU A 18 -13.00 -10.95 -0.19
C GLU A 18 -13.22 -12.46 -0.32
N LYS A 19 -14.40 -12.88 -0.80
CA LYS A 19 -14.69 -14.29 -1.09
C LYS A 19 -13.74 -14.83 -2.16
N SER A 20 -13.55 -14.08 -3.25
CA SER A 20 -12.66 -14.44 -4.34
C SER A 20 -11.21 -14.58 -3.90
N ALA A 21 -10.73 -13.72 -2.98
CA ALA A 21 -9.39 -13.81 -2.44
C ALA A 21 -9.16 -15.11 -1.67
N ARG A 22 -10.16 -15.56 -0.88
CA ARG A 22 -10.10 -16.80 -0.08
C ARG A 22 -10.14 -18.07 -0.93
N LEU A 23 -10.82 -18.04 -2.08
CA LEU A 23 -10.90 -19.16 -3.02
C LEU A 23 -9.63 -19.35 -3.87
N SER A 24 -8.72 -18.38 -3.88
CA SER A 24 -7.58 -18.35 -4.80
C SER A 24 -6.39 -19.25 -4.42
N THR A 25 -6.44 -19.89 -3.24
CA THR A 25 -5.36 -20.76 -2.71
C THR A 25 -5.90 -22.14 -2.34
N TYR A 26 -5.19 -23.19 -2.74
CA TYR A 26 -5.56 -24.56 -2.39
C TYR A 26 -5.11 -24.92 -0.98
N THR A 27 -6.06 -25.34 -0.13
CA THR A 27 -5.78 -25.83 1.23
C THR A 27 -5.62 -27.35 1.29
N SER A 28 -6.09 -28.06 0.27
CA SER A 28 -6.00 -29.52 0.18
C SER A 28 -5.76 -29.92 -1.28
N VAL A 29 -4.69 -30.68 -1.53
CA VAL A 29 -4.32 -31.14 -2.86
C VAL A 29 -3.95 -32.62 -2.82
N GLN A 30 -4.46 -33.41 -3.76
CA GLN A 30 -4.09 -34.80 -3.95
C GLN A 30 -3.69 -35.06 -5.40
N VAL A 31 -2.55 -35.73 -5.59
CA VAL A 31 -2.09 -36.24 -6.89
C VAL A 31 -2.39 -37.74 -6.98
N LEU A 32 -3.03 -38.16 -8.07
CA LEU A 32 -3.30 -39.55 -8.41
C LEU A 32 -2.45 -39.95 -9.61
N LEU A 33 -1.66 -41.00 -9.47
CA LEU A 33 -0.77 -41.54 -10.51
C LEU A 33 -1.34 -42.89 -10.96
N ILE A 34 -1.92 -42.93 -12.18
CA ILE A 34 -2.69 -44.07 -12.66
C ILE A 34 -1.95 -44.76 -13.81
N THR A 35 -1.76 -46.07 -13.68
CA THR A 35 -1.18 -46.96 -14.72
C THR A 35 -1.91 -48.30 -14.71
N TRP A 36 -1.73 -49.16 -15.71
CA TRP A 36 -2.32 -50.50 -15.72
C TRP A 36 -1.54 -51.53 -14.87
N GLN A 37 -2.25 -52.50 -14.30
CA GLN A 37 -1.64 -53.67 -13.69
C GLN A 37 -0.97 -54.52 -14.78
N GLY A 38 0.37 -54.59 -14.75
CA GLY A 38 1.17 -55.25 -15.78
C GLY A 38 1.67 -54.33 -16.91
N GLU A 39 1.52 -53.00 -16.76
CA GLU A 39 2.04 -52.01 -17.70
C GLU A 39 3.58 -52.00 -17.80
N GLU A 40 4.13 -51.45 -18.91
CA GLU A 40 5.58 -51.28 -19.06
C GLU A 40 6.17 -50.46 -17.89
N GLN A 41 7.27 -50.97 -17.30
CA GLN A 41 7.88 -50.39 -16.10
C GLN A 41 8.21 -48.90 -16.26
N GLY A 42 8.57 -48.44 -17.46
CA GLY A 42 8.87 -47.05 -17.75
C GLY A 42 7.71 -46.08 -17.44
N PHE A 43 6.45 -46.47 -17.67
CA PHE A 43 5.30 -45.61 -17.33
C PHE A 43 5.13 -45.49 -15.81
N LYS A 44 5.38 -46.58 -15.08
CA LYS A 44 5.33 -46.61 -13.61
C LYS A 44 6.45 -45.75 -13.01
N ASP A 45 7.64 -45.83 -13.56
CA ASP A 45 8.80 -45.06 -13.12
C ASP A 45 8.59 -43.55 -13.35
N GLU A 46 8.13 -43.16 -14.54
CA GLU A 46 7.80 -41.74 -14.84
C GLU A 46 6.68 -41.20 -13.93
N GLY A 47 5.65 -42.00 -13.66
CA GLY A 47 4.59 -41.64 -12.72
C GLY A 47 5.13 -41.41 -11.30
N LYS A 48 5.99 -42.29 -10.81
CA LYS A 48 6.64 -42.16 -9.49
C LYS A 48 7.51 -40.92 -9.38
N GLU A 49 8.32 -40.65 -10.41
CA GLU A 49 9.13 -39.43 -10.47
C GLU A 49 8.26 -38.16 -10.46
N LEU A 50 7.13 -38.18 -11.20
CA LEU A 50 6.17 -37.07 -11.18
C LEU A 50 5.58 -36.85 -9.78
N GLY A 51 5.21 -37.93 -9.09
CA GLY A 51 4.75 -37.88 -7.70
C GLY A 51 5.78 -37.28 -6.75
N HIS A 52 7.03 -37.74 -6.85
CA HIS A 52 8.15 -37.21 -6.08
C HIS A 52 8.36 -35.72 -6.34
N MET A 53 8.30 -35.29 -7.60
CA MET A 53 8.43 -33.88 -7.97
C MET A 53 7.33 -33.02 -7.33
N PHE A 54 6.07 -33.45 -7.36
CA PHE A 54 4.97 -32.73 -6.72
C PHE A 54 5.12 -32.67 -5.19
N GLN A 55 5.59 -33.76 -4.57
CA GLN A 55 5.84 -33.83 -3.14
C GLN A 55 7.00 -32.94 -2.70
N GLU A 56 8.11 -32.91 -3.45
CA GLU A 56 9.29 -32.09 -3.14
C GLU A 56 9.07 -30.61 -3.43
N THR A 57 8.41 -30.29 -4.55
CA THR A 57 8.25 -28.91 -5.03
C THR A 57 7.10 -28.19 -4.34
N PHE A 58 5.96 -28.87 -4.12
CA PHE A 58 4.73 -28.24 -3.64
C PHE A 58 4.14 -28.87 -2.38
N GLN A 59 4.75 -29.95 -1.86
CA GLN A 59 4.27 -30.72 -0.70
C GLN A 59 2.94 -31.44 -0.94
N TYR A 60 2.58 -31.71 -2.21
CA TYR A 60 1.34 -32.41 -2.53
C TYR A 60 1.50 -33.91 -2.30
N SER A 61 0.52 -34.52 -1.61
CA SER A 61 0.49 -35.97 -1.46
C SER A 61 0.22 -36.64 -2.80
N ALA A 62 1.01 -37.66 -3.13
CA ALA A 62 0.83 -38.49 -4.31
C ALA A 62 0.39 -39.91 -3.92
N ARG A 63 -0.59 -40.47 -4.66
CA ARG A 63 -1.06 -41.85 -4.50
C ARG A 63 -1.02 -42.57 -5.84
N GLU A 64 -0.39 -43.73 -5.85
CA GLU A 64 -0.34 -44.62 -6.99
C GLU A 64 -1.57 -45.53 -7.02
N PHE A 65 -2.10 -45.78 -8.22
CA PHE A 65 -3.17 -46.76 -8.45
C PHE A 65 -2.92 -47.54 -9.72
N GLU A 66 -2.77 -48.86 -9.57
CA GLU A 66 -2.68 -49.78 -10.71
C GLU A 66 -4.10 -50.27 -11.07
N ILE A 67 -4.54 -50.02 -12.30
CA ILE A 67 -5.84 -50.45 -12.81
C ILE A 67 -5.81 -51.98 -12.96
N PRO A 68 -6.61 -52.74 -12.20
CA PRO A 68 -6.63 -54.19 -12.31
C PRO A 68 -7.28 -54.64 -13.61
N LEU A 69 -6.92 -55.83 -14.10
CA LEU A 69 -7.51 -56.42 -15.31
C LEU A 69 -8.96 -56.88 -15.10
N GLU A 70 -9.33 -57.19 -13.86
CA GLU A 70 -10.70 -57.57 -13.48
C GLU A 70 -11.43 -56.38 -12.86
N ALA A 71 -12.66 -56.13 -13.32
CA ALA A 71 -13.50 -55.02 -12.84
C ALA A 71 -12.82 -53.63 -12.92
N SER A 72 -11.96 -53.43 -13.93
CA SER A 72 -11.10 -52.24 -14.13
C SER A 72 -11.85 -50.92 -13.94
N TYR A 73 -13.01 -50.80 -14.58
CA TYR A 73 -13.86 -49.60 -14.50
C TYR A 73 -14.31 -49.29 -13.07
N LEU A 74 -14.96 -50.27 -12.41
CA LEU A 74 -15.55 -50.07 -11.09
C LEU A 74 -14.49 -49.76 -10.04
N ARG A 75 -13.33 -50.43 -10.13
CA ARG A 75 -12.21 -50.24 -9.20
C ARG A 75 -11.60 -48.84 -9.34
N LEU A 76 -11.34 -48.39 -10.57
CA LEU A 76 -10.81 -47.06 -10.82
C LEU A 76 -11.82 -45.96 -10.42
N HIS A 77 -13.08 -46.12 -10.83
CA HIS A 77 -14.16 -45.19 -10.49
C HIS A 77 -14.30 -45.04 -8.97
N GLN A 78 -14.31 -46.15 -8.22
CA GLN A 78 -14.37 -46.12 -6.75
C GLN A 78 -13.19 -45.35 -6.15
N PHE A 79 -11.97 -45.60 -6.64
CA PHE A 79 -10.77 -44.96 -6.13
C PHE A 79 -10.76 -43.43 -6.33
N ILE A 80 -11.10 -42.97 -7.53
CA ILE A 80 -11.15 -41.53 -7.86
C ILE A 80 -12.27 -40.85 -7.08
N THR A 81 -13.47 -41.41 -7.10
CA THR A 81 -14.65 -40.83 -6.44
C THR A 81 -14.44 -40.73 -4.93
N HIS A 82 -13.91 -41.80 -4.30
CA HIS A 82 -13.61 -41.78 -2.87
C HIS A 82 -12.59 -40.69 -2.51
N THR A 83 -11.55 -40.52 -3.32
CA THR A 83 -10.55 -39.47 -3.13
C THR A 83 -11.16 -38.07 -3.28
N ALA A 84 -11.93 -37.85 -4.34
CA ALA A 84 -12.56 -36.56 -4.63
C ALA A 84 -13.53 -36.14 -3.53
N LEU A 85 -14.35 -37.07 -3.01
CA LEU A 85 -15.25 -36.82 -1.88
C LEU A 85 -14.48 -36.51 -0.59
N GLY A 86 -13.35 -37.19 -0.35
CA GLY A 86 -12.48 -36.91 0.79
C GLY A 86 -11.90 -35.49 0.77
N LEU A 87 -11.43 -35.03 -0.40
CA LEU A 87 -10.97 -33.65 -0.60
C LEU A 87 -12.09 -32.63 -0.41
N SER A 88 -13.27 -32.90 -0.96
CA SER A 88 -14.43 -32.01 -0.79
C SER A 88 -14.84 -31.89 0.68
N ALA A 89 -14.73 -32.97 1.46
CA ALA A 89 -15.04 -32.96 2.89
C ALA A 89 -13.99 -32.20 3.72
N SER A 90 -12.70 -32.31 3.39
CA SER A 90 -11.62 -31.66 4.16
C SER A 90 -11.68 -30.13 4.09
N VAL A 91 -12.16 -29.58 2.98
CA VAL A 91 -12.16 -28.15 2.72
C VAL A 91 -13.39 -27.42 3.27
N LYS A 92 -14.48 -28.13 3.59
CA LYS A 92 -15.69 -27.54 4.19
C LYS A 92 -15.44 -26.77 5.48
N HIS A 93 -14.36 -27.09 6.20
CA HIS A 93 -14.00 -26.46 7.47
C HIS A 93 -12.85 -25.45 7.37
N THR A 94 -12.09 -25.44 6.27
CA THR A 94 -10.89 -24.60 6.11
C THR A 94 -11.13 -23.34 5.28
N ASN A 95 -12.35 -23.13 4.76
CA ASN A 95 -12.73 -21.95 3.96
C ASN A 95 -11.81 -21.70 2.74
N GLY A 96 -11.11 -22.74 2.27
CA GLY A 96 -10.19 -22.72 1.12
C GLY A 96 -10.77 -23.48 -0.08
N SER A 97 -9.91 -23.85 -1.04
CA SER A 97 -10.28 -24.66 -2.22
C SER A 97 -9.52 -26.00 -2.24
N ALA A 98 -10.04 -26.99 -2.96
CA ALA A 98 -9.42 -28.30 -3.16
C ALA A 98 -9.03 -28.53 -4.63
N LEU A 99 -7.87 -29.16 -4.84
CA LEU A 99 -7.37 -29.57 -6.16
C LEU A 99 -7.13 -31.08 -6.22
N LEU A 100 -7.67 -31.73 -7.25
CA LEU A 100 -7.37 -33.11 -7.59
C LEU A 100 -6.55 -33.15 -8.89
N ILE A 101 -5.32 -33.65 -8.83
CA ILE A 101 -4.47 -33.84 -10.00
C ILE A 101 -4.52 -35.32 -10.40
N ILE A 102 -4.89 -35.61 -11.64
CA ILE A 102 -4.98 -36.98 -12.17
C ILE A 102 -3.99 -37.13 -13.31
N HIS A 103 -2.92 -37.90 -13.08
CA HIS A 103 -1.99 -38.32 -14.11
C HIS A 103 -2.35 -39.72 -14.59
N TYR A 104 -2.39 -39.90 -15.91
CA TYR A 104 -2.50 -41.21 -16.54
C TYR A 104 -1.36 -41.39 -17.53
N GLY A 105 -0.54 -42.43 -17.31
CA GLY A 105 0.51 -42.86 -18.24
C GLY A 105 0.21 -44.28 -18.74
N GLY A 106 0.05 -44.43 -20.05
CA GLY A 106 -0.21 -45.76 -20.65
C GLY A 106 -0.81 -45.70 -22.04
N HIS A 107 -1.54 -46.76 -22.40
CA HIS A 107 -2.12 -46.92 -23.73
C HIS A 107 -3.60 -46.48 -23.79
N ALA A 108 -3.98 -45.95 -24.94
CA ALA A 108 -5.36 -45.56 -25.20
C ALA A 108 -5.76 -45.92 -26.62
N ASP A 109 -7.01 -46.31 -26.79
CA ASP A 109 -7.56 -46.77 -28.06
C ASP A 109 -8.16 -45.59 -28.84
N ARG A 110 -8.16 -45.72 -30.17
CA ARG A 110 -8.68 -44.69 -31.08
C ARG A 110 -10.20 -44.53 -30.97
N ASN A 111 -10.88 -45.52 -30.38
CA ASN A 111 -12.33 -45.60 -30.19
C ASN A 111 -13.10 -45.55 -31.53
N ASP A 112 -12.54 -46.14 -32.59
CA ASP A 112 -13.12 -46.22 -33.94
C ASP A 112 -13.69 -47.61 -34.28
N ARG A 113 -13.58 -48.59 -33.37
CA ARG A 113 -13.87 -50.00 -33.66
C ARG A 113 -15.35 -50.38 -33.60
N ARG A 114 -16.27 -49.50 -33.19
CA ARG A 114 -17.66 -49.90 -32.88
C ARG A 114 -18.73 -49.45 -33.86
N ASN A 115 -18.60 -48.34 -34.59
CA ASN A 115 -19.49 -47.95 -35.70
C ASN A 115 -18.90 -46.76 -36.48
N ASP A 116 -18.91 -46.83 -37.81
CA ASP A 116 -18.62 -45.68 -38.69
C ASP A 116 -19.70 -44.60 -38.47
N GLY A 117 -19.46 -43.66 -37.53
CA GLY A 117 -20.37 -42.54 -37.26
C GLY A 117 -20.47 -42.09 -35.80
N GLU A 118 -19.97 -42.86 -34.83
CA GLU A 118 -19.99 -42.45 -33.41
C GLU A 118 -18.91 -41.42 -33.07
N GLU A 119 -19.20 -40.55 -32.10
CA GLU A 119 -18.23 -39.57 -31.61
C GLU A 119 -17.05 -40.23 -30.90
N LYS A 120 -15.84 -39.78 -31.23
CA LYS A 120 -14.59 -40.28 -30.63
C LYS A 120 -14.49 -39.81 -29.17
N ARG A 121 -14.52 -40.76 -28.23
CA ARG A 121 -14.44 -40.53 -26.77
C ARG A 121 -13.18 -41.17 -26.17
N ALA A 122 -12.72 -40.62 -25.06
CA ALA A 122 -11.53 -41.11 -24.35
C ALA A 122 -11.73 -42.53 -23.78
N VAL A 123 -10.92 -43.48 -24.27
CA VAL A 123 -10.88 -44.89 -23.84
C VAL A 123 -9.43 -45.31 -23.62
N TRP A 124 -9.15 -45.93 -22.48
CA TRP A 124 -7.84 -46.45 -22.11
C TRP A 124 -7.77 -47.96 -22.34
N CYS A 125 -6.59 -48.50 -22.62
CA CYS A 125 -6.39 -49.93 -22.90
C CYS A 125 -5.07 -50.47 -22.34
N THR A 126 -4.97 -51.79 -22.16
CA THR A 126 -3.83 -52.48 -21.54
C THR A 126 -2.62 -52.67 -22.44
N ASN A 127 -2.81 -52.80 -23.76
CA ASN A 127 -1.74 -52.92 -24.74
C ASN A 127 -2.25 -52.57 -26.15
N ALA A 128 -1.34 -52.22 -27.06
CA ALA A 128 -1.65 -51.95 -28.46
C ALA A 128 -1.63 -53.22 -29.37
N GLN A 129 -1.26 -54.40 -28.85
CA GLN A 129 -0.87 -55.56 -29.65
C GLN A 129 -1.34 -56.94 -29.10
N GLY A 130 -2.21 -57.02 -28.09
CA GLY A 130 -2.60 -58.28 -27.41
C GLY A 130 -4.01 -58.30 -26.78
N VAL A 131 -4.22 -59.09 -25.70
CA VAL A 131 -5.53 -59.20 -25.00
C VAL A 131 -5.92 -57.83 -24.44
N GLU A 132 -6.91 -57.21 -25.07
CA GLU A 132 -7.26 -55.81 -24.90
C GLU A 132 -8.42 -55.66 -23.90
N VAL A 133 -8.11 -55.19 -22.70
CA VAL A 133 -9.14 -54.72 -21.76
C VAL A 133 -9.34 -53.23 -22.00
N LEU A 134 -10.58 -52.84 -22.30
CA LEU A 134 -10.95 -51.44 -22.55
C LEU A 134 -11.57 -50.81 -21.29
N LEU A 135 -11.14 -49.58 -20.97
CA LEU A 135 -11.69 -48.75 -19.91
C LEU A 135 -12.24 -47.46 -20.49
N HIS A 136 -13.55 -47.24 -20.32
CA HIS A 136 -14.26 -46.05 -20.80
C HIS A 136 -14.07 -44.86 -19.85
N TRP A 137 -12.96 -44.12 -19.97
CA TRP A 137 -12.61 -42.98 -19.11
C TRP A 137 -13.69 -41.89 -19.09
N TYR A 138 -14.31 -41.62 -20.25
CA TYR A 138 -15.33 -40.56 -20.37
C TYR A 138 -16.46 -40.67 -19.33
N LYS A 139 -16.87 -41.90 -18.96
CA LYS A 139 -17.92 -42.08 -17.95
C LYS A 139 -17.48 -41.64 -16.56
N ILE A 140 -16.24 -41.95 -16.18
CA ILE A 140 -15.67 -41.52 -14.89
C ILE A 140 -15.52 -40.00 -14.88
N GLN A 141 -15.06 -39.43 -16.00
CA GLN A 141 -14.94 -37.98 -16.15
C GLN A 141 -16.30 -37.29 -15.98
N ASP A 142 -17.36 -37.85 -16.56
CA ASP A 142 -18.73 -37.30 -16.45
C ASP A 142 -19.26 -37.31 -15.02
N ASP A 143 -18.89 -38.33 -14.23
CA ASP A 143 -19.30 -38.45 -12.83
C ASP A 143 -18.56 -37.44 -11.92
N ILE A 144 -17.30 -37.12 -12.21
CA ILE A 144 -16.48 -36.25 -11.35
C ILE A 144 -16.48 -34.76 -11.75
N GLN A 145 -16.80 -34.42 -13.00
CA GLN A 145 -16.71 -33.04 -13.52
C GLN A 145 -17.63 -32.02 -12.82
N ASN A 146 -18.69 -32.50 -12.15
CA ASN A 146 -19.68 -31.68 -11.45
C ASN A 146 -19.38 -31.50 -9.96
N LEU A 147 -18.28 -32.07 -9.45
CA LEU A 147 -17.88 -31.90 -8.07
C LEU A 147 -17.36 -30.47 -7.80
N ASP A 148 -17.53 -30.00 -6.56
CA ASP A 148 -17.10 -28.68 -6.10
C ASP A 148 -15.59 -28.65 -5.77
N ILE A 149 -14.77 -29.20 -6.66
CA ILE A 149 -13.31 -29.25 -6.57
C ILE A 149 -12.70 -28.93 -7.94
N ASP A 150 -11.51 -28.34 -7.98
CA ASP A 150 -10.78 -28.16 -9.22
C ASP A 150 -10.05 -29.46 -9.60
N ILE A 151 -10.02 -29.80 -10.89
CA ILE A 151 -9.45 -31.05 -11.40
C ILE A 151 -8.42 -30.73 -12.49
N LEU A 152 -7.17 -31.18 -12.32
CA LEU A 152 -6.13 -31.10 -13.35
C LEU A 152 -5.88 -32.48 -13.94
N LEU A 153 -6.17 -32.64 -15.23
CA LEU A 153 -5.94 -33.89 -15.98
C LEU A 153 -4.60 -33.79 -16.74
N LEU A 154 -3.69 -34.72 -16.46
CA LEU A 154 -2.36 -34.83 -17.07
C LEU A 154 -2.25 -36.18 -17.80
N PHE A 155 -2.57 -36.23 -19.09
CA PHE A 155 -2.66 -37.49 -19.83
C PHE A 155 -1.50 -37.70 -20.78
N ASP A 156 -0.66 -38.69 -20.46
CA ASP A 156 0.43 -39.21 -21.29
C ASP A 156 0.04 -40.54 -21.93
N CYS A 157 -0.88 -40.46 -22.89
CA CYS A 157 -1.34 -41.59 -23.67
C CYS A 157 -1.67 -41.19 -25.11
N CYS A 158 -1.79 -42.19 -25.98
CA CYS A 158 -2.23 -41.97 -27.35
C CYS A 158 -3.64 -41.37 -27.36
N PHE A 159 -3.93 -40.46 -28.29
CA PHE A 159 -5.26 -39.85 -28.38
C PHE A 159 -5.78 -39.12 -27.11
N ALA A 160 -4.90 -38.75 -26.17
CA ALA A 160 -5.25 -38.11 -24.91
C ALA A 160 -6.18 -36.89 -25.04
N ALA A 161 -6.05 -36.10 -26.13
CA ALA A 161 -6.90 -34.93 -26.39
C ALA A 161 -8.40 -35.26 -26.54
N GLN A 162 -8.78 -36.53 -26.75
CA GLN A 162 -10.19 -36.93 -26.79
C GLN A 162 -10.93 -36.70 -25.47
N ALA A 163 -10.22 -36.65 -24.33
CA ALA A 163 -10.82 -36.35 -23.03
C ALA A 163 -11.36 -34.91 -22.93
N GLY A 164 -10.90 -34.01 -23.81
CA GLY A 164 -11.37 -32.63 -23.87
C GLY A 164 -12.70 -32.44 -24.63
N ARG A 165 -13.27 -33.50 -25.22
CA ARG A 165 -14.55 -33.46 -25.95
C ARG A 165 -15.68 -33.86 -25.01
N ALA A 166 -16.54 -32.91 -24.65
CA ALA A 166 -17.75 -33.14 -23.88
C ALA A 166 -18.99 -32.93 -24.76
N GLU A 167 -20.04 -33.74 -24.58
CA GLU A 167 -21.24 -33.77 -25.46
C GLU A 167 -22.11 -32.50 -25.36
N GLU A 168 -22.25 -31.91 -24.17
CA GLU A 168 -23.26 -30.85 -23.96
C GLU A 168 -22.82 -29.67 -23.07
N ALA A 169 -21.70 -29.78 -22.34
CA ALA A 169 -21.22 -28.71 -21.46
C ALA A 169 -19.68 -28.67 -21.39
N PRO A 170 -19.06 -27.49 -21.24
CA PRO A 170 -17.60 -27.39 -21.05
C PRO A 170 -17.20 -28.08 -19.72
N LEU A 171 -15.99 -28.68 -19.69
CA LEU A 171 -15.30 -29.58 -18.70
C LEU A 171 -15.50 -29.37 -17.17
N GLY A 172 -16.55 -28.68 -16.73
CA GLY A 172 -16.80 -28.32 -15.35
C GLY A 172 -15.67 -27.48 -14.80
N ARG A 173 -15.10 -27.96 -13.69
CA ARG A 173 -13.90 -27.43 -13.06
C ARG A 173 -12.64 -28.21 -13.43
N SER A 174 -12.63 -28.85 -14.61
CA SER A 174 -11.48 -29.61 -15.08
C SER A 174 -10.66 -28.86 -16.14
N GLU A 175 -9.34 -28.90 -16.00
CA GLU A 175 -8.37 -28.45 -16.99
C GLU A 175 -7.55 -29.63 -17.51
N LEU A 176 -7.28 -29.70 -18.82
CA LEU A 176 -6.57 -30.83 -19.43
C LEU A 176 -5.27 -30.40 -20.08
N LEU A 177 -4.18 -31.10 -19.76
CA LEU A 177 -2.96 -31.17 -20.55
C LEU A 177 -2.78 -32.59 -21.10
N ALA A 178 -2.83 -32.72 -22.42
CA ALA A 178 -2.73 -33.97 -23.14
C ALA A 178 -1.45 -34.05 -23.97
N ALA A 179 -0.76 -35.19 -23.91
CA ALA A 179 0.52 -35.42 -24.58
C ALA A 179 0.46 -35.41 -26.12
N ALA A 180 -0.68 -35.81 -26.70
CA ALA A 180 -0.85 -35.91 -28.15
C ALA A 180 -2.20 -35.37 -28.64
N PRO A 181 -2.23 -34.78 -29.86
CA PRO A 181 -3.46 -34.35 -30.50
C PRO A 181 -4.27 -35.55 -31.01
N MET A 182 -5.48 -35.27 -31.51
CA MET A 182 -6.35 -36.28 -32.08
C MET A 182 -5.66 -37.03 -33.22
N GLY A 183 -5.75 -38.36 -33.21
CA GLY A 183 -5.20 -39.21 -34.27
C GLY A 183 -3.69 -39.47 -34.16
N ALA A 184 -3.00 -38.90 -33.17
CA ALA A 184 -1.56 -39.03 -33.00
C ALA A 184 -1.18 -40.01 -31.87
N VAL A 185 -0.01 -40.62 -32.03
CA VAL A 185 0.60 -41.60 -31.12
C VAL A 185 1.74 -40.93 -30.35
N THR A 186 1.88 -41.27 -29.07
CA THR A 186 2.98 -40.79 -28.21
C THR A 186 4.18 -41.74 -28.27
N PRO A 187 5.41 -41.24 -28.06
CA PRO A 187 6.58 -42.10 -27.89
C PRO A 187 6.44 -42.94 -26.60
N LYS A 188 7.19 -44.05 -26.53
CA LYS A 188 7.36 -44.82 -25.29
C LYS A 188 8.01 -43.97 -24.18
N PRO A 189 7.89 -44.37 -22.90
CA PRO A 189 8.57 -43.72 -21.77
C PRO A 189 10.07 -43.51 -22.03
N GLY A 190 10.59 -42.38 -21.57
CA GLY A 190 11.99 -42.00 -21.68
C GLY A 190 12.19 -40.49 -21.83
N ALA A 191 13.42 -40.08 -22.15
CA ALA A 191 13.85 -38.66 -22.11
C ALA A 191 13.06 -37.68 -23.02
N LYS A 192 12.22 -38.19 -23.93
CA LYS A 192 11.38 -37.43 -24.86
C LYS A 192 9.87 -37.61 -24.59
N SER A 193 9.50 -38.29 -23.50
CA SER A 193 8.10 -38.44 -23.11
C SER A 193 7.51 -37.10 -22.68
N PHE A 194 6.19 -37.00 -22.74
CA PHE A 194 5.49 -35.80 -22.32
C PHE A 194 5.63 -35.60 -20.80
N THR A 195 5.52 -36.67 -20.01
CA THR A 195 5.65 -36.62 -18.54
C THR A 195 7.02 -36.06 -18.12
N VAL A 196 8.12 -36.49 -18.75
CA VAL A 196 9.47 -35.97 -18.44
C VAL A 196 9.63 -34.50 -18.84
N ALA A 197 9.09 -34.08 -19.99
CA ALA A 197 9.14 -32.68 -20.40
C ALA A 197 8.29 -31.80 -19.46
N LEU A 198 7.11 -32.28 -19.08
CA LEU A 198 6.21 -31.60 -18.14
C LEU A 198 6.90 -31.36 -16.79
N MET A 199 7.54 -32.38 -16.21
CA MET A 199 8.30 -32.23 -14.97
C MET A 199 9.39 -31.16 -15.07
N LYS A 200 10.17 -31.16 -16.16
CA LYS A 200 11.25 -30.18 -16.36
C LYS A 200 10.72 -28.75 -16.42
N GLU A 201 9.62 -28.52 -17.13
CA GLU A 201 9.02 -27.19 -17.24
C GLU A 201 8.38 -26.74 -15.93
N ILE A 202 7.71 -27.63 -15.19
CA ILE A 202 7.16 -27.33 -13.86
C ILE A 202 8.28 -26.89 -12.90
N VAL A 203 9.36 -27.69 -12.79
CA VAL A 203 10.50 -27.38 -11.92
C VAL A 203 11.21 -26.10 -12.35
N SER A 204 11.38 -25.89 -13.65
CA SER A 204 11.96 -24.64 -14.18
C SER A 204 11.13 -23.42 -13.81
N CYS A 205 9.80 -23.49 -13.96
CA CYS A 205 8.89 -22.41 -13.58
C CYS A 205 8.91 -22.16 -12.07
N SER A 206 8.91 -23.22 -11.26
CA SER A 206 8.90 -23.10 -9.79
C SER A 206 10.18 -22.48 -9.23
N ARG A 207 11.31 -22.55 -9.94
CA ARG A 207 12.56 -21.88 -9.53
C ARG A 207 12.57 -20.39 -9.86
N GLN A 208 11.81 -19.98 -10.87
CA GLN A 208 11.74 -18.59 -11.32
C GLN A 208 10.64 -17.81 -10.60
N ASN A 209 9.52 -18.48 -10.33
CA ASN A 209 8.33 -17.89 -9.73
C ASN A 209 7.83 -18.78 -8.59
N SER A 210 7.26 -18.18 -7.54
CA SER A 210 6.61 -18.91 -6.44
C SER A 210 5.30 -19.61 -6.84
N THR A 211 4.87 -19.46 -8.09
CA THR A 211 3.63 -20.01 -8.63
C THR A 211 3.86 -20.50 -10.05
N VAL A 212 3.27 -21.66 -10.36
CA VAL A 212 3.31 -22.22 -11.70
C VAL A 212 1.90 -22.29 -12.27
N ILE A 213 1.66 -21.63 -13.41
CA ILE A 213 0.35 -21.60 -14.08
C ILE A 213 0.34 -22.67 -15.18
N VAL A 214 -0.69 -23.52 -15.21
CA VAL A 214 -0.81 -24.65 -16.17
C VAL A 214 -0.79 -24.17 -17.62
N LYS A 215 -1.45 -23.06 -17.93
CA LYS A 215 -1.40 -22.41 -19.25
C LYS A 215 0.02 -21.99 -19.67
N ASP A 216 0.84 -21.49 -18.74
CA ASP A 216 2.21 -21.07 -19.05
C ASP A 216 3.11 -22.28 -19.29
N ILE A 217 2.87 -23.38 -18.58
CA ILE A 217 3.54 -24.67 -18.84
C ILE A 217 3.23 -25.12 -20.27
N HIS A 218 1.96 -25.08 -20.71
CA HIS A 218 1.59 -25.42 -22.09
C HIS A 218 2.34 -24.57 -23.11
N ALA A 219 2.40 -23.24 -22.90
CA ALA A 219 3.12 -22.34 -23.80
C ALA A 219 4.61 -22.72 -23.93
N LYS A 220 5.24 -23.16 -22.83
CA LYS A 220 6.63 -23.66 -22.86
C LYS A 220 6.76 -25.03 -23.52
N LEU A 221 5.82 -25.95 -23.30
CA LEU A 221 5.85 -27.29 -23.90
C LEU A 221 5.61 -27.28 -25.42
N VAL A 222 4.87 -26.29 -25.94
CA VAL A 222 4.69 -26.09 -27.40
C VAL A 222 5.94 -25.50 -28.05
N ALA A 223 6.82 -24.84 -27.28
CA ALA A 223 8.02 -24.24 -27.80
C ALA A 223 8.99 -25.29 -28.38
N ARG A 224 9.68 -24.96 -29.48
CA ARG A 224 10.57 -25.88 -30.21
C ARG A 224 11.69 -26.46 -29.32
N GLN A 225 12.04 -25.76 -28.25
CA GLN A 225 13.03 -26.15 -27.26
C GLN A 225 12.62 -27.37 -26.41
N ALA A 226 11.31 -27.64 -26.26
CA ALA A 226 10.79 -28.76 -25.49
C ALA A 226 11.03 -30.14 -26.14
N ARG A 227 11.36 -30.16 -27.45
CA ARG A 227 11.74 -31.37 -28.23
C ARG A 227 10.73 -32.54 -28.15
N LEU A 228 9.46 -32.23 -27.96
CA LEU A 228 8.37 -33.23 -27.94
C LEU A 228 8.08 -33.78 -29.34
N HIS A 229 7.71 -35.07 -29.39
CA HIS A 229 7.36 -35.76 -30.65
C HIS A 229 6.01 -35.31 -31.21
N ALA A 230 5.05 -35.03 -30.33
CA ALA A 230 3.72 -34.53 -30.66
C ALA A 230 3.49 -33.19 -29.96
N THR A 231 2.70 -32.31 -30.58
CA THR A 231 2.32 -31.04 -29.96
C THR A 231 1.31 -31.30 -28.85
N PRO A 232 1.61 -30.95 -27.60
CA PRO A 232 0.67 -31.16 -26.50
C PRO A 232 -0.55 -30.25 -26.65
N VAL A 233 -1.70 -30.78 -26.25
CA VAL A 233 -2.99 -30.08 -26.32
C VAL A 233 -3.38 -29.62 -24.94
N HIS A 234 -3.77 -28.35 -24.83
CA HIS A 234 -4.33 -27.77 -23.63
C HIS A 234 -5.80 -27.45 -23.86
N VAL A 235 -6.67 -27.94 -22.98
CA VAL A 235 -8.09 -27.58 -22.96
C VAL A 235 -8.33 -26.81 -21.66
N PRO A 236 -8.62 -25.49 -21.75
CA PRO A 236 -8.78 -24.66 -20.58
C PRO A 236 -10.09 -24.99 -19.83
N LEU A 237 -10.16 -24.53 -18.59
CA LEU A 237 -11.40 -24.40 -17.81
C LEU A 237 -12.44 -23.58 -18.60
N ARG A 238 -13.74 -23.71 -18.25
CA ARG A 238 -14.86 -23.01 -18.93
C ARG A 238 -14.50 -21.54 -19.24
N LEU A 239 -15.03 -21.01 -20.35
CA LEU A 239 -14.90 -19.60 -20.73
C LEU A 239 -15.14 -18.67 -19.52
N GLY A 240 -14.12 -17.88 -19.17
CA GLY A 240 -14.16 -16.92 -18.05
C GLY A 240 -13.48 -17.38 -16.75
N LYS A 241 -12.98 -18.62 -16.63
CA LYS A 241 -12.23 -19.08 -15.44
C LYS A 241 -10.71 -19.15 -15.68
N ARG A 242 -9.93 -18.86 -14.63
CA ARG A 242 -8.46 -18.90 -14.64
C ARG A 242 -7.92 -20.32 -14.75
N SER A 243 -6.79 -20.48 -15.42
CA SER A 243 -6.00 -21.72 -15.41
C SER A 243 -5.50 -22.06 -14.00
N ILE A 244 -5.45 -23.35 -13.69
CA ILE A 244 -5.00 -23.94 -12.42
C ILE A 244 -3.58 -23.47 -12.12
N ARG A 245 -3.36 -23.19 -10.83
CA ARG A 245 -2.10 -22.68 -10.28
C ARG A 245 -1.53 -23.69 -9.29
N LEU A 246 -0.29 -24.08 -9.54
CA LEU A 246 0.46 -24.96 -8.65
C LEU A 246 1.34 -24.10 -7.75
N GLU A 247 1.25 -24.33 -6.45
CA GLU A 247 1.96 -23.61 -5.40
C GLU A 247 2.13 -24.50 -4.15
N GLN A 248 3.08 -24.15 -3.28
CA GLN A 248 3.26 -24.87 -2.02
C GLN A 248 2.02 -24.74 -1.11
N LEU A 249 1.57 -25.84 -0.51
CA LEU A 249 0.45 -25.84 0.45
C LEU A 249 0.73 -24.89 1.63
N GLN A 250 -0.16 -23.92 1.88
CA GLN A 250 -0.01 -23.01 3.01
C GLN A 250 -0.42 -23.68 4.33
N THR A 251 0.40 -23.52 5.37
CA THR A 251 0.04 -23.92 6.75
C THR A 251 -0.95 -22.91 7.34
N ASN A 252 -1.95 -23.42 8.07
CA ASN A 252 -3.07 -22.66 8.66
C ASN A 252 -2.68 -21.41 9.49
N THR A 253 -1.40 -21.26 9.87
CA THR A 253 -0.88 -20.12 10.62
C THR A 253 -0.87 -18.80 9.84
N ALA A 254 -0.90 -18.84 8.50
CA ALA A 254 -0.86 -17.63 7.66
C ALA A 254 -2.24 -16.97 7.43
N LEU A 255 -3.34 -17.71 7.58
CA LEU A 255 -4.69 -17.20 7.34
C LEU A 255 -5.19 -16.27 8.47
N THR A 256 -4.63 -16.40 9.68
CA THR A 256 -4.97 -15.57 10.85
C THR A 256 -4.29 -14.20 10.86
N THR A 257 -3.32 -13.94 9.97
CA THR A 257 -2.58 -12.66 9.91
C THR A 257 -3.09 -11.67 8.86
N LEU A 258 -4.17 -12.00 8.14
CA LEU A 258 -4.83 -11.09 7.17
C LEU A 258 -5.39 -9.78 7.79
N GLY A 259 -5.36 -9.62 9.12
CA GLY A 259 -5.78 -8.40 9.80
C GLY A 259 -4.73 -7.28 9.90
N ARG A 260 -3.44 -7.57 9.68
CA ARG A 260 -2.37 -6.56 9.60
C ARG A 260 -1.82 -6.55 8.18
N ILE A 261 -2.41 -5.71 7.33
CA ILE A 261 -1.89 -5.46 5.98
C ILE A 261 -0.73 -4.46 6.12
N ASP A 262 0.45 -4.94 6.54
CA ASP A 262 1.69 -4.18 6.39
C ASP A 262 2.16 -4.32 4.94
N GLY A 263 1.83 -3.32 4.11
CA GLY A 263 2.18 -3.29 2.69
C GLY A 263 1.95 -1.91 2.07
N GLN A 264 2.60 -1.64 0.93
CA GLN A 264 2.39 -0.40 0.18
C GLN A 264 0.98 -0.39 -0.43
N VAL A 265 0.22 0.67 -0.17
CA VAL A 265 -1.12 0.85 -0.75
C VAL A 265 -0.99 1.52 -2.12
N LEU A 266 -1.54 0.89 -3.16
CA LEU A 266 -1.65 1.45 -4.49
C LEU A 266 -3.09 1.94 -4.71
N GLN A 267 -3.28 3.24 -4.90
CA GLN A 267 -4.56 3.81 -5.30
C GLN A 267 -4.69 3.78 -6.83
N LEU A 268 -5.83 3.27 -7.32
CA LEU A 268 -6.11 3.14 -8.75
C LEU A 268 -7.38 3.93 -9.09
N ALA A 269 -7.26 4.89 -10.02
CA ALA A 269 -8.39 5.59 -10.59
C ALA A 269 -8.87 4.88 -11.86
N VAL A 270 -10.10 4.37 -11.85
CA VAL A 270 -10.69 3.63 -12.98
C VAL A 270 -11.83 4.46 -13.59
N HIS A 271 -11.72 4.75 -14.88
CA HIS A 271 -12.75 5.45 -15.64
C HIS A 271 -13.61 4.44 -16.40
N THR A 272 -14.91 4.46 -16.17
CA THR A 272 -15.88 3.55 -16.80
C THR A 272 -16.66 4.30 -17.87
N ARG A 273 -17.09 3.58 -18.91
CA ARG A 273 -17.94 4.17 -19.98
C ARG A 273 -19.39 4.32 -19.52
N ASP A 274 -19.83 3.39 -18.69
CA ASP A 274 -21.17 3.32 -18.12
C ASP A 274 -21.15 3.71 -16.64
N ASP A 275 -22.34 3.99 -16.11
CA ASP A 275 -22.58 4.29 -14.70
C ASP A 275 -22.14 3.12 -13.80
N LEU A 276 -21.48 3.44 -12.68
CA LEU A 276 -20.97 2.45 -11.73
C LEU A 276 -22.09 1.61 -11.11
N GLU A 277 -23.30 2.17 -11.00
CA GLU A 277 -24.47 1.45 -10.50
C GLU A 277 -25.03 0.43 -11.49
N LYS A 278 -24.67 0.54 -12.77
CA LYS A 278 -25.14 -0.35 -13.86
C LYS A 278 -24.08 -1.32 -14.34
N LEU A 279 -22.90 -1.29 -13.72
CA LEU A 279 -21.76 -2.12 -14.11
C LEU A 279 -22.02 -3.59 -13.81
N ASP A 280 -21.55 -4.47 -14.70
CA ASP A 280 -21.58 -5.91 -14.48
C ASP A 280 -20.60 -6.28 -13.36
N GLU A 281 -21.12 -6.40 -12.13
CA GLU A 281 -20.37 -6.75 -10.93
C GLU A 281 -19.50 -7.99 -11.15
N LYS A 282 -19.96 -8.95 -11.95
CA LYS A 282 -19.22 -10.20 -12.20
C LYS A 282 -17.93 -9.96 -12.96
N GLN A 283 -17.93 -9.07 -13.95
CA GLN A 283 -16.71 -8.75 -14.70
C GLN A 283 -15.69 -8.03 -13.83
N LEU A 284 -16.16 -7.13 -12.96
CA LEU A 284 -15.27 -6.36 -12.09
C LEU A 284 -14.64 -7.24 -11.01
N VAL A 285 -15.43 -8.13 -10.39
CA VAL A 285 -14.96 -9.13 -9.43
C VAL A 285 -14.03 -10.14 -10.10
N GLN A 286 -14.33 -10.56 -11.33
CA GLN A 286 -13.44 -11.41 -12.11
C GLN A 286 -12.09 -10.70 -12.34
N TRP A 287 -12.08 -9.43 -12.70
CA TRP A 287 -10.83 -8.69 -12.97
C TRP A 287 -10.01 -8.35 -11.72
N LEU A 288 -10.65 -7.92 -10.63
CA LEU A 288 -9.96 -7.44 -9.42
C LEU A 288 -9.78 -8.53 -8.36
N GLY A 289 -10.64 -9.54 -8.34
CA GLY A 289 -10.62 -10.66 -7.41
C GLY A 289 -9.93 -11.86 -8.04
N GLU A 290 -10.57 -12.48 -9.04
CA GLU A 290 -10.08 -13.72 -9.66
C GLU A 290 -8.74 -13.45 -10.35
N ASP A 291 -8.74 -12.50 -11.31
CA ASP A 291 -7.77 -11.53 -11.88
C ASP A 291 -6.45 -11.14 -11.17
N ARG A 292 -6.41 -11.21 -9.85
CA ARG A 292 -5.40 -10.48 -9.08
C ARG A 292 -3.98 -11.07 -9.15
N PRO A 293 -2.91 -10.27 -9.35
CA PRO A 293 -1.51 -10.69 -9.15
C PRO A 293 -1.19 -10.95 -7.68
N ARG A 294 -0.28 -11.89 -7.37
CA ARG A 294 0.05 -12.26 -5.97
C ARG A 294 0.68 -11.16 -5.13
N ILE A 295 1.28 -10.15 -5.75
CA ILE A 295 1.80 -8.97 -5.02
C ILE A 295 0.66 -8.17 -4.35
N ILE A 296 -0.58 -8.34 -4.80
CA ILE A 296 -1.74 -7.62 -4.28
C ILE A 296 -2.47 -8.50 -3.28
N THR A 297 -2.33 -8.19 -1.99
CA THR A 297 -2.88 -8.97 -0.87
C THR A 297 -4.38 -8.77 -0.69
N SER A 298 -4.87 -7.55 -0.91
CA SER A 298 -6.28 -7.15 -0.80
C SER A 298 -6.62 -6.13 -1.90
N VAL A 299 -7.89 -6.11 -2.31
CA VAL A 299 -8.45 -5.04 -3.15
C VAL A 299 -9.71 -4.57 -2.44
N LYS A 300 -9.82 -3.26 -2.24
CA LYS A 300 -10.97 -2.63 -1.62
C LYS A 300 -11.38 -1.43 -2.46
N ILE A 301 -12.65 -1.38 -2.83
CA ILE A 301 -13.30 -0.21 -3.43
C ILE A 301 -13.71 0.71 -2.28
N ILE A 302 -13.26 1.96 -2.34
CA ILE A 302 -13.53 2.98 -1.33
C ILE A 302 -14.28 4.13 -2.01
N ASP A 303 -15.50 4.39 -1.57
CA ASP A 303 -16.25 5.61 -1.94
C ASP A 303 -16.09 6.66 -0.84
N THR A 304 -15.01 7.44 -0.94
CA THR A 304 -14.65 8.45 0.06
C THR A 304 -15.74 9.53 0.18
N ALA A 305 -16.44 9.89 -0.90
CA ALA A 305 -17.45 10.94 -0.87
C ALA A 305 -18.71 10.51 -0.10
N ARG A 306 -19.20 9.28 -0.34
CA ARG A 306 -20.33 8.73 0.44
C ARG A 306 -19.94 8.43 1.89
N GLN A 307 -18.70 8.04 2.15
CA GLN A 307 -18.20 7.85 3.52
C GLN A 307 -18.16 9.18 4.29
N ILE A 308 -17.68 10.26 3.66
CA ILE A 308 -17.74 11.60 4.25
C ILE A 308 -19.20 12.04 4.44
N GLN A 309 -20.08 11.80 3.46
CA GLN A 309 -21.52 12.13 3.60
C GLN A 309 -22.18 11.39 4.76
N GLY A 310 -21.94 10.09 4.89
CA GLY A 310 -22.43 9.27 6.00
C GLY A 310 -21.88 9.74 7.34
N PHE A 311 -20.60 10.13 7.37
CA PHE A 311 -19.99 10.72 8.55
C PHE A 311 -20.65 12.06 8.94
N VAL A 312 -20.82 12.99 8.00
CA VAL A 312 -21.47 14.29 8.23
C VAL A 312 -22.91 14.10 8.74
N ALA A 313 -23.67 13.19 8.13
CA ALA A 313 -25.02 12.86 8.60
C ALA A 313 -25.03 12.24 10.01
N SER A 314 -24.01 11.46 10.37
CA SER A 314 -23.87 10.88 11.71
C SER A 314 -23.47 11.92 12.77
N MET A 315 -22.70 12.96 12.38
CA MET A 315 -22.36 14.07 13.26
C MET A 315 -23.59 14.91 13.62
N GLU A 316 -24.43 15.24 12.63
CA GLU A 316 -25.67 16.02 12.86
C GLU A 316 -26.61 15.34 13.88
N ARG A 317 -26.53 14.01 13.99
CA ARG A 317 -27.34 13.20 14.92
C ARG A 317 -26.64 12.86 16.23
N GLN A 318 -25.34 13.12 16.37
CA GLN A 318 -24.48 12.74 17.51
C GLN A 318 -24.55 11.24 17.90
N GLU A 319 -24.84 10.37 16.94
CA GLU A 319 -25.09 8.93 17.19
C GLU A 319 -23.79 8.13 17.34
N THR A 320 -22.69 8.59 16.73
CA THR A 320 -21.39 7.90 16.71
C THR A 320 -20.43 8.44 17.78
N PRO A 321 -19.48 7.63 18.29
CA PRO A 321 -18.45 8.10 19.20
C PRO A 321 -17.64 9.28 18.64
N LEU A 322 -17.36 9.25 17.33
CA LEU A 322 -16.68 10.33 16.61
C LEU A 322 -17.56 11.58 16.41
N GLY A 323 -18.89 11.44 16.31
CA GLY A 323 -19.79 12.60 16.27
C GLY A 323 -19.87 13.35 17.60
N LYS A 324 -19.65 12.66 18.72
CA LYS A 324 -19.67 13.24 20.08
C LYS A 324 -18.40 14.00 20.44
N THR A 325 -17.28 13.71 19.77
CA THR A 325 -15.98 14.35 20.02
C THR A 325 -15.82 15.69 19.33
N VAL A 326 -16.71 16.03 18.39
CA VAL A 326 -16.67 17.29 17.62
C VAL A 326 -17.40 18.40 18.38
N THR A 327 -16.73 19.52 18.63
CA THR A 327 -17.32 20.68 19.30
C THR A 327 -18.30 21.44 18.39
N ALA A 328 -19.26 22.19 18.95
CA ALA A 328 -20.24 22.93 18.15
C ALA A 328 -19.62 23.96 17.17
N ALA A 329 -18.52 24.61 17.55
CA ALA A 329 -17.78 25.53 16.68
C ALA A 329 -17.08 24.79 15.52
N SER A 330 -16.62 23.58 15.78
CA SER A 330 -16.00 22.69 14.82
C SER A 330 -17.01 22.09 13.82
N THR A 331 -18.22 21.78 14.28
CA THR A 331 -19.30 21.27 13.43
C THR A 331 -19.61 22.23 12.29
N ASP A 332 -19.67 23.53 12.56
CA ASP A 332 -19.98 24.55 11.56
C ASP A 332 -18.86 24.71 10.50
N ASP A 333 -17.59 24.65 10.91
CA ASP A 333 -16.45 24.64 9.97
C ASP A 333 -16.48 23.37 9.08
N ILE A 334 -16.81 22.20 9.65
CA ILE A 334 -16.91 20.93 8.90
C ILE A 334 -18.09 20.96 7.92
N LEU A 335 -19.25 21.49 8.34
CA LEU A 335 -20.43 21.63 7.49
C LEU A 335 -20.18 22.60 6.33
N ARG A 336 -19.48 23.72 6.56
CA ARG A 336 -19.09 24.66 5.50
C ARG A 336 -18.12 24.04 4.49
N ALA A 337 -17.16 23.23 4.95
CA ALA A 337 -16.28 22.48 4.07
C ALA A 337 -17.05 21.44 3.23
N TRP A 338 -18.00 20.74 3.86
CA TRP A 338 -18.89 19.81 3.18
C TRP A 338 -19.80 20.48 2.13
N GLU A 339 -20.43 21.62 2.47
CA GLU A 339 -21.24 22.40 1.53
C GLU A 339 -20.44 22.84 0.31
N SER A 340 -19.19 23.25 0.51
CA SER A 340 -18.29 23.62 -0.58
C SER A 340 -18.05 22.44 -1.55
N MET A 341 -17.95 21.22 -1.01
CA MET A 341 -17.86 20.00 -1.80
C MET A 341 -19.16 19.72 -2.56
N THR A 342 -20.31 19.84 -1.89
CA THR A 342 -21.62 19.59 -2.51
C THR A 342 -21.91 20.58 -3.64
N GLN A 343 -21.51 21.85 -3.45
CA GLN A 343 -21.59 22.88 -4.48
C GLN A 343 -20.68 22.56 -5.68
N LEU A 344 -19.45 22.09 -5.45
CA LEU A 344 -18.54 21.72 -6.54
C LEU A 344 -19.11 20.57 -7.38
N VAL A 345 -19.62 19.53 -6.73
CA VAL A 345 -20.26 18.39 -7.41
C VAL A 345 -21.48 18.86 -8.21
N SER A 346 -22.34 19.71 -7.62
CA SER A 346 -23.53 20.25 -8.29
C SER A 346 -23.17 21.13 -9.50
N GLN A 347 -22.11 21.93 -9.41
CA GLN A 347 -21.61 22.74 -10.52
C GLN A 347 -21.11 21.87 -11.67
N TYR A 348 -20.42 20.76 -11.37
CA TYR A 348 -19.94 19.83 -12.39
C TYR A 348 -21.09 19.11 -13.10
N ASP A 349 -22.12 18.71 -12.36
CA ASP A 349 -23.28 18.00 -12.88
C ASP A 349 -24.14 18.88 -13.82
N LEU A 350 -24.32 20.16 -13.47
CA LEU A 350 -24.97 21.16 -14.34
C LEU A 350 -24.21 21.40 -15.65
N LEU A 351 -22.89 21.25 -15.65
CA LEU A 351 -22.04 21.47 -16.82
C LEU A 351 -22.03 20.27 -17.79
N GLN A 352 -22.28 19.04 -17.30
CA GLN A 352 -22.42 17.84 -18.14
C GLN A 352 -23.66 17.88 -19.04
N GLN A 353 -24.66 18.70 -18.71
CA GLN A 353 -25.90 18.82 -19.48
C GLN A 353 -25.74 19.58 -20.82
N TYR A 354 -24.53 20.07 -21.15
CA TYR A 354 -24.24 20.79 -22.40
C TYR A 354 -23.33 19.97 -23.34
N PRO A 355 -23.87 19.32 -24.40
CA PRO A 355 -23.18 18.24 -25.12
C PRO A 355 -22.23 18.71 -26.24
N ARG A 356 -21.70 19.94 -26.20
CA ARG A 356 -20.83 20.49 -27.27
C ARG A 356 -19.40 20.80 -26.82
N LEU A 357 -18.73 19.85 -26.20
CA LEU A 357 -17.34 20.02 -25.76
C LEU A 357 -16.42 18.94 -26.33
N ASP A 358 -15.25 19.38 -26.82
CA ASP A 358 -14.16 18.54 -27.31
C ASP A 358 -13.67 17.58 -26.21
N VAL A 359 -13.35 16.33 -26.59
CA VAL A 359 -12.92 15.25 -25.70
C VAL A 359 -11.68 15.65 -24.89
N PHE A 360 -10.76 16.41 -25.50
CA PHE A 360 -9.58 16.93 -24.81
C PHE A 360 -9.96 17.94 -23.73
N ALA A 361 -10.88 18.87 -24.03
CA ALA A 361 -11.38 19.85 -23.07
C ALA A 361 -12.18 19.18 -21.93
N LEU A 362 -12.92 18.11 -22.23
CA LEU A 362 -13.63 17.31 -21.22
C LEU A 362 -12.64 16.63 -20.27
N LYS A 363 -11.54 16.07 -20.80
CA LYS A 363 -10.48 15.43 -20.02
C LYS A 363 -9.77 16.42 -19.10
N THR A 364 -9.37 17.59 -19.61
CA THR A 364 -8.74 18.63 -18.80
C THR A 364 -9.68 19.11 -17.69
N ARG A 365 -10.98 19.26 -17.97
CA ARG A 365 -11.97 19.68 -16.98
C ARG A 365 -12.25 18.61 -15.92
N ALA A 366 -12.35 17.35 -16.32
CA ALA A 366 -12.48 16.24 -15.38
C ALA A 366 -11.26 16.18 -14.45
N GLN A 367 -10.05 16.38 -14.99
CA GLN A 367 -8.83 16.45 -14.18
C GLN A 367 -8.89 17.63 -13.19
N MET A 368 -9.24 18.83 -13.64
CA MET A 368 -9.39 20.00 -12.76
C MET A 368 -10.44 19.80 -11.66
N PHE A 369 -11.55 19.11 -11.98
CA PHE A 369 -12.57 18.76 -10.99
C PHE A 369 -12.02 17.77 -9.96
N LEU A 370 -11.33 16.72 -10.40
CA LEU A 370 -10.72 15.73 -9.51
C LEU A 370 -9.66 16.37 -8.60
N ASP A 371 -8.77 17.20 -9.15
CA ASP A 371 -7.74 17.91 -8.38
C ASP A 371 -8.39 18.82 -7.32
N LYS A 372 -9.50 19.48 -7.67
CA LYS A 372 -10.24 20.34 -6.75
C LYS A 372 -11.05 19.55 -5.71
N LEU A 373 -11.60 18.40 -6.08
CA LEU A 373 -12.28 17.49 -5.17
C LEU A 373 -11.29 16.89 -4.16
N GLU A 374 -10.11 16.47 -4.62
CA GLU A 374 -9.03 15.98 -3.77
C GLU A 374 -8.54 17.07 -2.81
N SER A 375 -8.39 18.32 -3.30
CA SER A 375 -8.09 19.47 -2.45
C SER A 375 -9.16 19.67 -1.37
N ILE A 376 -10.44 19.68 -1.72
CA ILE A 376 -11.54 19.87 -0.76
C ILE A 376 -11.63 18.70 0.23
N ASN A 377 -11.39 17.46 -0.20
CA ASN A 377 -11.32 16.31 0.71
C ASN A 377 -10.13 16.41 1.67
N SER A 378 -8.98 16.90 1.21
CA SER A 378 -7.83 17.18 2.07
C SER A 378 -8.16 18.27 3.09
N ASP A 379 -8.79 19.36 2.65
CA ASP A 379 -9.21 20.47 3.52
C ASP A 379 -10.27 20.03 4.54
N PHE A 380 -11.20 19.17 4.13
CA PHE A 380 -12.22 18.59 5.00
C PHE A 380 -11.59 17.70 6.07
N THR A 381 -10.74 16.76 5.68
CA THR A 381 -10.05 15.85 6.62
C THR A 381 -9.10 16.61 7.55
N GLU A 382 -8.47 17.68 7.06
CA GLU A 382 -7.66 18.60 7.86
C GLU A 382 -8.50 19.41 8.85
N THR A 383 -9.64 19.95 8.40
CA THR A 383 -10.57 20.69 9.27
C THR A 383 -11.14 19.77 10.34
N LEU A 384 -11.57 18.56 9.96
CA LEU A 384 -12.05 17.53 10.88
C LEU A 384 -10.96 17.12 11.88
N GLY A 385 -9.74 16.91 11.39
CA GLY A 385 -8.56 16.71 12.22
C GLY A 385 -8.44 17.84 13.25
N ARG A 386 -8.34 19.10 12.81
CA ARG A 386 -8.24 20.32 13.64
C ARG A 386 -9.38 20.46 14.66
N SER A 387 -10.57 20.00 14.30
CA SER A 387 -11.79 20.09 15.07
C SER A 387 -11.92 19.04 16.18
N LEU A 388 -11.42 17.83 15.94
CA LEU A 388 -11.27 16.75 16.92
C LEU A 388 -10.08 17.03 17.88
N ILE A 389 -9.33 18.10 17.60
CA ILE A 389 -8.03 18.49 18.16
C ILE A 389 -8.16 19.53 19.31
N SER A 390 -9.34 19.77 19.88
CA SER A 390 -9.54 20.76 20.97
C SER A 390 -9.85 20.19 22.37
N VAL A 391 -9.75 18.87 22.56
CA VAL A 391 -10.47 18.13 23.62
C VAL A 391 -9.40 17.43 24.52
N ARG A 392 -9.45 17.60 25.85
CA ARG A 392 -8.32 17.33 26.81
C ARG A 392 -8.68 16.83 28.23
N ASP A 393 -9.93 16.71 28.64
CA ASP A 393 -10.31 16.18 29.96
C ASP A 393 -10.23 14.62 30.02
N GLU A 394 -10.34 14.00 31.20
CA GLU A 394 -10.26 12.53 31.31
C GLU A 394 -11.35 11.81 30.50
N ASP A 395 -12.55 12.38 30.42
CA ASP A 395 -13.66 11.90 29.58
C ASP A 395 -13.29 11.92 28.08
N ASP A 396 -12.39 12.83 27.68
CA ASP A 396 -11.97 13.05 26.30
C ASP A 396 -10.96 12.02 25.79
N ARG A 397 -10.16 11.45 26.69
CA ARG A 397 -9.21 10.38 26.35
C ARG A 397 -9.94 9.10 25.97
N GLU A 398 -11.00 8.79 26.71
CA GLU A 398 -11.83 7.63 26.44
C GLU A 398 -12.62 7.82 25.13
N LEU A 399 -13.15 9.02 24.90
CA LEU A 399 -13.76 9.39 23.62
C LEU A 399 -12.78 9.30 22.43
N MET A 400 -11.52 9.74 22.60
CA MET A 400 -10.48 9.57 21.57
C MET A 400 -10.17 8.10 21.28
N ARG A 401 -10.12 7.22 22.30
CA ARG A 401 -9.95 5.78 22.08
C ARG A 401 -11.12 5.19 21.32
N GLN A 402 -12.35 5.57 21.66
CA GLN A 402 -13.55 5.12 20.96
C GLN A 402 -13.53 5.60 19.50
N ALA A 403 -13.11 6.84 19.25
CA ALA A 403 -12.93 7.37 17.89
C ALA A 403 -11.84 6.62 17.10
N ILE A 404 -10.70 6.27 17.71
CA ILE A 404 -9.64 5.48 17.04
C ILE A 404 -10.13 4.07 16.66
N ASN A 405 -10.98 3.49 17.50
CA ASN A 405 -11.56 2.18 17.26
C ASN A 405 -12.82 2.22 16.37
N ASP A 406 -13.30 3.41 16.01
CA ASP A 406 -14.43 3.58 15.10
C ASP A 406 -13.96 3.28 13.65
N PRO A 407 -14.56 2.28 12.97
CA PRO A 407 -14.23 1.99 11.56
C PRO A 407 -14.41 3.19 10.63
N ILE A 408 -15.26 4.15 10.99
CA ILE A 408 -15.48 5.37 10.21
C ILE A 408 -14.21 6.24 10.18
N SER A 409 -13.42 6.26 11.25
CA SER A 409 -12.19 7.07 11.33
C SER A 409 -11.12 6.69 10.31
N ASP A 410 -11.00 5.39 10.01
CA ASP A 410 -10.13 4.90 8.94
C ASP A 410 -10.70 5.24 7.56
N SER A 411 -12.02 5.07 7.40
CA SER A 411 -12.72 5.33 6.14
C SER A 411 -12.66 6.80 5.71
N VAL A 412 -12.71 7.73 6.66
CA VAL A 412 -12.61 9.18 6.42
C VAL A 412 -11.14 9.65 6.38
N GLY A 413 -10.17 8.77 6.66
CA GLY A 413 -8.74 9.08 6.56
C GLY A 413 -8.15 9.89 7.72
N ILE A 414 -8.86 10.01 8.85
CA ILE A 414 -8.41 10.77 10.03
C ILE A 414 -7.71 9.91 11.10
N LEU A 415 -7.73 8.58 10.95
CA LEU A 415 -7.20 7.63 11.94
C LEU A 415 -5.74 7.95 12.35
N ASN A 416 -4.87 8.23 11.38
CA ASN A 416 -3.46 8.54 11.67
C ASN A 416 -3.30 9.86 12.44
N ALA A 417 -4.13 10.86 12.14
CA ALA A 417 -4.14 12.12 12.88
C ALA A 417 -4.59 11.92 14.34
N LEU A 418 -5.60 11.08 14.57
CA LEU A 418 -6.06 10.71 15.91
C LEU A 418 -4.99 9.94 16.69
N LYS A 419 -4.33 8.95 16.07
CA LYS A 419 -3.23 8.19 16.69
C LYS A 419 -2.03 9.07 17.04
N MET A 420 -1.61 9.96 16.13
CA MET A 420 -0.55 10.94 16.40
C MET A 420 -0.89 11.79 17.61
N ARG A 421 -2.14 12.25 17.71
CA ARG A 421 -2.59 13.04 18.86
C ARG A 421 -2.66 12.24 20.16
N GLN A 422 -3.10 10.98 20.12
CA GLN A 422 -3.06 10.09 21.28
C GLN A 422 -1.63 9.99 21.82
N ILE A 423 -0.65 9.80 20.94
CA ILE A 423 0.78 9.78 21.32
C ILE A 423 1.18 11.09 21.99
N VAL A 424 0.80 12.25 21.43
CA VAL A 424 1.13 13.57 22.03
C VAL A 424 0.63 13.71 23.48
N TYR A 425 -0.48 13.07 23.85
CA TYR A 425 -1.10 13.20 25.17
C TYR A 425 -0.95 12.00 26.11
N SER A 426 -0.61 10.82 25.59
CA SER A 426 -0.54 9.57 26.35
C SER A 426 0.50 8.63 25.75
N VAL A 427 1.73 8.71 26.26
CA VAL A 427 2.87 7.92 25.75
C VAL A 427 2.85 6.48 26.25
N ASP A 428 2.34 6.25 27.45
CA ASP A 428 2.41 4.95 28.14
C ASP A 428 1.40 3.90 27.61
N GLU A 429 0.52 4.29 26.68
CA GLU A 429 -0.61 3.48 26.23
C GLU A 429 -0.49 3.00 24.77
N VAL A 430 0.64 3.27 24.10
CA VAL A 430 0.80 3.00 22.67
C VAL A 430 1.80 1.87 22.45
N ASP A 431 1.37 0.80 21.76
CA ASP A 431 2.25 -0.27 21.29
C ASP A 431 3.03 0.23 20.07
N THR A 432 4.37 0.21 20.13
CA THR A 432 5.23 0.82 19.10
C THR A 432 6.29 -0.15 18.63
N ASP A 433 6.55 -0.15 17.32
CA ASP A 433 7.67 -0.87 16.71
C ASP A 433 9.04 -0.18 16.93
N LEU A 434 9.09 0.86 17.78
CA LEU A 434 10.32 1.60 18.06
C LEU A 434 11.27 0.68 18.84
N VAL A 435 12.46 0.45 18.28
CA VAL A 435 13.50 -0.29 18.98
C VAL A 435 14.20 0.65 19.97
N GLU A 436 14.13 0.30 21.25
CA GLU A 436 14.94 0.86 22.33
C GLU A 436 16.14 -0.08 22.61
N ASP A 437 17.16 0.36 23.34
CA ASP A 437 18.48 -0.30 23.49
C ASP A 437 18.48 -1.85 23.65
N ASP A 438 19.59 -2.49 23.21
CA ASP A 438 19.96 -3.94 23.29
C ASP A 438 19.40 -4.96 22.28
N ARG A 439 18.80 -4.54 21.15
CA ARG A 439 18.55 -5.46 20.02
C ARG A 439 19.30 -5.04 18.76
N VAL A 440 20.24 -5.89 18.32
CA VAL A 440 20.95 -5.76 17.04
C VAL A 440 19.97 -6.14 15.92
N ALA A 441 19.29 -5.16 15.34
CA ALA A 441 18.61 -5.33 14.05
C ALA A 441 19.57 -4.93 12.91
N GLU A 442 19.54 -5.71 11.83
CA GLU A 442 20.44 -5.60 10.68
C GLU A 442 20.49 -4.21 10.04
N ALA A 443 21.65 -3.91 9.44
CA ALA A 443 22.02 -2.66 8.81
C ALA A 443 21.10 -2.30 7.63
N GLN A 444 19.94 -1.71 7.91
CA GLN A 444 19.26 -0.85 6.96
C GLN A 444 20.02 0.48 6.85
N SER A 445 20.17 0.97 5.63
CA SER A 445 20.67 2.31 5.33
C SER A 445 19.85 3.33 6.11
N SER A 446 20.46 3.90 7.14
CA SER A 446 19.78 4.76 8.12
C SER A 446 20.46 6.11 8.21
N PHE A 447 19.65 7.14 8.37
CA PHE A 447 20.11 8.48 8.71
C PHE A 447 20.10 8.66 10.22
N GLN A 448 21.12 9.30 10.80
CA GLN A 448 21.25 9.50 12.25
C GLN A 448 21.19 10.97 12.63
N GLU A 449 20.30 11.31 13.57
CA GLU A 449 20.29 12.61 14.24
C GLU A 449 20.85 12.47 15.66
N VAL A 450 21.85 13.28 16.00
CA VAL A 450 22.51 13.25 17.31
C VAL A 450 22.04 14.44 18.14
N LYS A 451 21.55 14.18 19.36
CA LYS A 451 21.15 15.19 20.33
C LYS A 451 22.05 15.12 21.56
N SER A 452 22.92 16.10 21.72
CA SER A 452 23.84 16.19 22.87
C SER A 452 23.24 17.02 23.99
N TYR A 453 23.58 16.69 25.24
CA TYR A 453 23.20 17.46 26.43
C TYR A 453 24.41 17.79 27.31
N GLU A 454 24.31 18.87 28.09
CA GLU A 454 25.45 19.38 28.86
C GLU A 454 25.66 18.62 30.17
N GLY A 455 26.89 18.63 30.68
CA GLY A 455 27.31 17.80 31.81
C GLY A 455 26.78 18.22 33.18
N TYR A 456 26.29 19.46 33.31
CA TYR A 456 25.79 20.01 34.58
C TYR A 456 24.29 19.83 34.81
N PHE A 457 23.59 19.14 33.89
CA PHE A 457 22.19 18.80 34.09
C PHE A 457 22.05 17.97 35.37
N THR A 458 21.06 18.29 36.21
CA THR A 458 20.72 17.48 37.38
C THR A 458 20.18 16.11 36.93
N GLU A 459 20.15 15.12 37.82
CA GLU A 459 19.56 13.81 37.48
C GLU A 459 18.07 13.92 37.11
N GLU A 460 17.32 14.83 37.75
CA GLU A 460 15.93 15.12 37.41
C GLU A 460 15.79 15.73 36.00
N GLU A 461 16.68 16.65 35.62
CA GLU A 461 16.68 17.25 34.29
C GLU A 461 17.07 16.23 33.20
N LYS A 462 17.99 15.30 33.51
CA LYS A 462 18.36 14.20 32.60
C LYS A 462 17.20 13.25 32.36
N GLU A 463 16.47 12.87 33.40
CA GLU A 463 15.33 11.97 33.27
C GLU A 463 14.17 12.65 32.52
N SER A 464 13.91 13.93 32.80
CA SER A 464 12.93 14.72 32.05
C SER A 464 13.29 14.81 30.56
N LEU A 465 14.57 15.04 30.24
CA LEU A 465 15.07 15.07 28.86
C LEU A 465 14.92 13.71 28.17
N ARG A 466 15.23 12.62 28.87
CA ARG A 466 15.09 11.24 28.38
C ARG A 466 13.64 10.94 28.01
N LEU A 467 12.69 11.23 28.90
CA LEU A 467 11.26 11.03 28.65
C LEU A 467 10.78 11.82 27.43
N ARG A 468 11.23 13.07 27.28
CA ARG A 468 10.86 13.91 26.14
C ARG A 468 11.42 13.40 24.81
N ILE A 469 12.69 12.94 24.79
CA ILE A 469 13.30 12.39 23.58
C ILE A 469 12.64 11.07 23.20
N ARG A 470 12.29 10.23 24.18
CA ARG A 470 11.51 9.01 23.96
C ARG A 470 10.14 9.32 23.36
N HIS A 471 9.42 10.29 23.93
CA HIS A 471 8.13 10.76 23.41
C HIS A 471 8.23 11.23 21.96
N LEU A 472 9.25 12.03 21.64
CA LEU A 472 9.54 12.46 20.29
C LEU A 472 9.82 11.27 19.36
N ALA A 473 10.62 10.30 19.78
CA ALA A 473 10.95 9.13 18.98
C ALA A 473 9.70 8.29 18.64
N ILE A 474 8.80 8.10 19.60
CA ILE A 474 7.52 7.42 19.40
C ILE A 474 6.63 8.18 18.41
N LEU A 475 6.54 9.51 18.53
CA LEU A 475 5.78 10.32 17.59
C LEU A 475 6.37 10.27 16.17
N LEU A 476 7.70 10.26 16.07
CA LEU A 476 8.41 10.14 14.80
C LEU A 476 8.39 8.72 14.23
N SER A 477 8.07 7.68 15.02
CA SER A 477 7.90 6.31 14.52
C SER A 477 6.49 6.01 14.00
N ALA A 478 5.49 6.74 14.49
CA ALA A 478 4.09 6.52 14.16
C ALA A 478 3.78 6.77 12.66
N PRO A 479 2.78 6.07 12.08
CA PRO A 479 2.32 6.33 10.72
C PRO A 479 1.79 7.75 10.57
N LYS A 480 2.25 8.47 9.55
CA LYS A 480 1.87 9.86 9.30
C LYS A 480 1.82 10.15 7.81
N ASP A 481 0.99 11.10 7.44
CA ASP A 481 0.82 11.56 6.07
C ASP A 481 2.11 12.20 5.53
N ARG A 482 2.34 12.14 4.22
CA ARG A 482 3.53 12.72 3.57
C ARG A 482 3.66 14.23 3.79
N ASN A 483 2.55 14.92 4.01
CA ASN A 483 2.51 16.35 4.32
C ASN A 483 3.20 16.70 5.65
N PHE A 484 3.49 15.74 6.54
CA PHE A 484 4.34 15.99 7.72
C PHE A 484 5.82 16.20 7.38
N GLN A 485 6.23 15.80 6.17
CA GLN A 485 7.57 16.03 5.63
C GLN A 485 8.69 15.59 6.58
N THR A 486 8.59 14.41 7.21
CA THR A 486 9.62 13.88 8.11
C THR A 486 9.93 12.43 7.75
N LEU A 487 11.16 11.99 8.03
CA LEU A 487 11.49 10.58 7.96
C LEU A 487 10.88 9.81 9.14
N ARG A 488 10.62 8.52 8.96
CA ARG A 488 10.16 7.63 10.02
C ARG A 488 11.34 7.29 10.94
N CYS A 489 11.21 7.56 12.23
CA CYS A 489 12.16 7.11 13.23
C CYS A 489 11.87 5.65 13.56
N TYR A 490 12.86 4.77 13.50
CA TYR A 490 12.66 3.35 13.82
C TYR A 490 13.43 2.91 15.08
N ARG A 491 14.38 3.73 15.54
CA ARG A 491 15.20 3.41 16.70
C ARG A 491 15.70 4.65 17.43
N CYS A 492 15.75 4.59 18.75
CA CYS A 492 16.32 5.61 19.62
C CYS A 492 17.33 4.98 20.59
N GLU A 493 18.55 5.49 20.63
CA GLU A 493 19.61 5.05 21.54
C GLU A 493 19.99 6.16 22.53
N HIS A 494 20.27 5.81 23.78
CA HIS A 494 20.82 6.75 24.76
C HIS A 494 22.25 6.37 25.14
N LYS A 495 23.24 7.07 24.57
CA LYS A 495 24.66 6.91 24.94
C LYS A 495 24.95 7.75 26.18
N VAL A 496 24.57 7.24 27.36
CA VAL A 496 24.69 7.93 28.65
C VAL A 496 26.10 8.48 28.89
N PHE A 497 27.14 7.68 28.67
CA PHE A 497 28.54 8.08 28.88
C PHE A 497 29.04 9.12 27.87
N GLU A 498 28.44 9.17 26.68
CA GLU A 498 28.78 10.13 25.62
C GLU A 498 27.86 11.38 25.65
N ARG A 499 26.93 11.42 26.60
CA ARG A 499 25.95 12.51 26.82
C ARG A 499 25.19 12.88 25.55
N ARG A 500 24.74 11.86 24.82
CA ARG A 500 23.99 12.04 23.58
C ARG A 500 22.91 10.99 23.39
N PHE A 501 21.84 11.41 22.74
CA PHE A 501 20.81 10.54 22.18
C PHE A 501 21.01 10.44 20.67
N ILE A 502 20.73 9.27 20.11
CA ILE A 502 20.82 9.03 18.67
C ILE A 502 19.47 8.55 18.18
N LEU A 503 18.85 9.33 17.29
CA LEU A 503 17.63 8.95 16.59
C LEU A 503 17.99 8.42 15.22
N HIS A 504 17.53 7.21 14.91
CA HIS A 504 17.75 6.56 13.62
C HIS A 504 16.49 6.64 12.77
N PHE A 505 16.67 7.08 11.53
CA PHE A 505 15.62 7.29 10.56
C PHE A 505 15.77 6.37 9.36
N GLU A 506 14.65 5.84 8.91
CA GLU A 506 14.56 5.05 7.68
C GLU A 506 14.68 5.98 6.46
N ILE A 507 15.56 5.64 5.52
CA ILE A 507 15.66 6.33 4.23
C ILE A 507 14.73 5.60 3.24
N PRO A 508 13.72 6.28 2.66
CA PRO A 508 12.83 5.66 1.69
C PRO A 508 13.58 5.01 0.53
N THR A 509 13.08 3.88 0.04
CA THR A 509 13.70 3.07 -1.03
C THR A 509 13.99 3.86 -2.31
N ALA A 510 13.17 4.88 -2.59
CA ALA A 510 13.34 5.80 -3.71
C ALA A 510 14.65 6.61 -3.64
N TYR A 511 15.25 6.75 -2.45
CA TYR A 511 16.44 7.55 -2.18
C TYR A 511 17.69 6.71 -1.85
N LEU A 512 17.58 5.37 -1.90
CA LEU A 512 18.70 4.45 -1.69
C LEU A 512 19.65 4.44 -2.90
N THR A 513 20.52 5.44 -2.94
CA THR A 513 21.60 5.58 -3.91
C THR A 513 22.90 4.96 -3.38
N SER A 514 23.81 4.58 -4.29
CA SER A 514 25.10 3.97 -3.94
C SER A 514 25.98 4.84 -3.04
N ASN A 515 25.80 6.16 -3.08
CA ASN A 515 26.59 7.12 -2.30
C ASN A 515 25.90 7.59 -1.01
N GLY A 516 24.59 7.36 -0.85
CA GLY A 516 23.83 7.83 0.32
C GLY A 516 23.79 9.37 0.47
N ASP A 517 24.02 10.10 -0.62
CA ASP A 517 24.14 11.55 -0.60
C ASP A 517 22.82 12.21 -0.16
N ASN A 518 22.92 13.07 0.83
CA ASN A 518 21.83 13.93 1.30
C ASN A 518 22.36 15.35 1.50
N PHE A 519 21.50 16.34 1.26
CA PHE A 519 21.88 17.76 1.25
C PHE A 519 20.96 18.55 2.15
N THR A 520 21.52 19.45 2.95
CA THR A 520 20.70 20.43 3.67
C THR A 520 20.32 21.59 2.74
N LEU A 521 19.24 22.31 3.03
CA LEU A 521 18.91 23.54 2.28
C LEU A 521 20.07 24.55 2.31
N THR A 522 20.81 24.60 3.42
CA THR A 522 22.04 25.40 3.52
C THR A 522 23.07 24.96 2.47
N ASP A 523 23.35 23.66 2.35
CA ASP A 523 24.32 23.16 1.36
C ASP A 523 23.90 23.52 -0.07
N LEU A 524 22.60 23.42 -0.36
CA LEU A 524 22.05 23.72 -1.67
C LEU A 524 22.13 25.22 -2.01
N VAL A 525 21.80 26.08 -1.06
CA VAL A 525 21.85 27.54 -1.24
C VAL A 525 23.30 28.05 -1.30
N GLU A 526 24.21 27.48 -0.52
CA GLU A 526 25.56 28.02 -0.39
C GLU A 526 26.60 27.38 -1.32
N LYS A 527 26.53 26.06 -1.54
CA LYS A 527 27.59 25.29 -2.20
C LYS A 527 27.22 24.84 -3.61
N MET A 528 25.94 24.59 -3.89
CA MET A 528 25.49 23.94 -5.14
C MET A 528 24.83 24.90 -6.14
N LYS A 529 25.57 25.91 -6.59
CA LYS A 529 25.07 26.92 -7.55
C LYS A 529 24.61 26.35 -8.90
N ALA A 530 25.19 25.22 -9.34
CA ALA A 530 24.85 24.58 -10.62
C ALA A 530 23.55 23.75 -10.58
N SER A 531 23.05 23.42 -9.38
CA SER A 531 21.86 22.58 -9.16
C SER A 531 20.73 23.39 -8.53
N ARG A 532 20.58 24.66 -8.93
CA ARG A 532 19.57 25.56 -8.40
C ARG A 532 18.17 25.12 -8.88
N PRO A 533 17.19 24.97 -7.98
CA PRO A 533 15.80 24.68 -8.37
C PRO A 533 15.19 25.85 -9.13
N SER A 534 14.24 25.52 -10.01
CA SER A 534 13.37 26.47 -10.69
C SER A 534 12.55 27.30 -9.69
N LEU A 535 11.90 28.36 -10.18
CA LEU A 535 10.99 29.13 -9.33
C LEU A 535 9.85 28.24 -8.81
N ASP A 536 9.22 27.45 -9.67
CA ASP A 536 8.11 26.56 -9.30
C ASP A 536 8.50 25.57 -8.21
N GLU A 537 9.68 24.95 -8.33
CA GLU A 537 10.21 24.05 -7.29
C GLU A 537 10.44 24.81 -5.98
N ARG A 538 10.97 26.04 -6.01
CA ARG A 538 11.15 26.85 -4.79
C ARG A 538 9.82 27.19 -4.12
N LEU A 539 8.81 27.58 -4.90
CA LEU A 539 7.47 27.85 -4.37
C LEU A 539 6.86 26.58 -3.77
N LYS A 540 7.05 25.43 -4.42
CA LYS A 540 6.57 24.13 -3.93
C LYS A 540 7.26 23.72 -2.63
N ILE A 541 8.58 23.89 -2.52
CA ILE A 541 9.30 23.67 -1.26
C ILE A 541 8.69 24.54 -0.15
N GLY A 542 8.48 25.83 -0.41
CA GLY A 542 7.91 26.75 0.57
C GLY A 542 6.51 26.34 1.02
N TYR A 543 5.64 25.98 0.07
CA TYR A 543 4.30 25.46 0.37
C TYR A 543 4.35 24.18 1.22
N ASN A 544 5.17 23.20 0.83
CA ASN A 544 5.29 21.92 1.53
C ASN A 544 5.79 22.10 2.98
N LEU A 545 6.74 22.99 3.21
CA LEU A 545 7.25 23.31 4.56
C LEU A 545 6.19 24.01 5.42
N ALA A 546 5.44 24.96 4.85
CA ALA A 546 4.36 25.65 5.56
C ALA A 546 3.22 24.68 5.92
N MET A 547 2.85 23.80 4.99
CA MET A 547 1.87 22.75 5.22
C MET A 547 2.33 21.79 6.32
N ALA A 548 3.59 21.34 6.28
CA ALA A 548 4.15 20.47 7.31
C ALA A 548 4.13 21.11 8.69
N LEU A 549 4.51 22.38 8.82
CA LEU A 549 4.45 23.08 10.09
C LEU A 549 3.01 23.20 10.61
N HIS A 550 2.06 23.48 9.72
CA HIS A 550 0.64 23.50 10.07
C HIS A 550 0.17 22.13 10.59
N LYS A 551 0.56 21.01 9.95
CA LYS A 551 0.22 19.65 10.41
C LYS A 551 0.80 19.36 11.80
N TRP A 552 2.06 19.71 12.06
CA TRP A 552 2.70 19.53 13.36
C TRP A 552 1.99 20.33 14.47
N HIS A 553 1.69 21.60 14.21
CA HIS A 553 0.96 22.44 15.17
C HIS A 553 -0.49 21.97 15.38
N SER A 554 -1.14 21.44 14.35
CA SER A 554 -2.47 20.82 14.47
C SER A 554 -2.44 19.58 15.35
N ALA A 555 -1.38 18.76 15.25
CA ALA A 555 -1.17 17.61 16.13
C ALA A 555 -0.88 18.01 17.59
N GLY A 556 -0.65 19.30 17.88
CA GLY A 556 -0.32 19.82 19.22
C GLY A 556 1.17 19.72 19.56
N TRP A 557 2.03 19.67 18.54
CA TRP A 557 3.48 19.54 18.70
C TRP A 557 4.21 20.79 18.21
N LEU A 558 5.10 21.34 19.03
CA LEU A 558 5.98 22.45 18.66
C LEU A 558 7.30 21.90 18.12
N HIS A 559 7.77 22.44 16.99
CA HIS A 559 8.98 21.91 16.34
C HIS A 559 10.26 22.45 17.00
N GLN A 560 10.29 23.74 17.36
CA GLN A 560 11.41 24.43 18.02
C GLN A 560 12.76 24.42 17.30
N GLY A 561 12.80 24.03 16.02
CA GLY A 561 14.04 23.74 15.31
C GLY A 561 13.97 24.00 13.80
N ILE A 562 12.99 24.77 13.35
CA ILE A 562 12.87 25.11 11.93
C ILE A 562 14.06 26.01 11.53
N ALA A 563 14.91 25.51 10.64
CA ALA A 563 16.06 26.24 10.11
C ALA A 563 16.55 25.57 8.82
N SER A 564 17.21 26.32 7.92
CA SER A 564 17.75 25.75 6.68
C SER A 564 18.73 24.56 6.84
N PRO A 565 19.54 24.46 7.90
CA PRO A 565 20.36 23.26 8.15
C PRO A 565 19.55 22.00 8.48
N ASN A 566 18.30 22.19 8.91
CA ASN A 566 17.39 21.15 9.38
C ASN A 566 16.38 20.73 8.29
N ILE A 567 16.50 21.25 7.07
CA ILE A 567 15.70 20.85 5.92
C ILE A 567 16.59 20.06 4.98
N ARG A 568 16.22 18.81 4.69
CA ARG A 568 17.01 17.88 3.89
C ARG A 568 16.34 17.51 2.57
N PHE A 569 17.20 17.21 1.60
CA PHE A 569 16.84 16.71 0.30
C PHE A 569 17.70 15.49 -0.05
N PHE A 570 17.13 14.57 -0.81
CA PHE A 570 17.78 13.35 -1.26
C PHE A 570 17.84 13.30 -2.79
N ARG A 571 18.70 12.43 -3.33
CA ARG A 571 18.69 12.11 -4.76
C ARG A 571 17.76 10.94 -5.05
N LEU A 572 16.99 11.05 -6.12
CA LEU A 572 16.21 9.94 -6.65
C LEU A 572 17.14 8.86 -7.20
N ARG A 573 16.89 7.61 -6.81
CA ARG A 573 17.59 6.43 -7.33
C ARG A 573 17.44 6.27 -8.84
N SER A 574 16.33 6.76 -9.41
CA SER A 574 15.99 6.59 -10.82
C SER A 574 16.84 7.43 -11.77
N ASN A 575 17.24 8.64 -11.36
CA ASN A 575 17.90 9.61 -12.25
C ASN A 575 19.03 10.41 -11.58
N GLU A 576 19.34 10.11 -10.32
CA GLU A 576 20.37 10.77 -9.50
C GLU A 576 20.21 12.30 -9.35
N LYS A 577 19.05 12.86 -9.70
CA LYS A 577 18.72 14.26 -9.47
C LYS A 577 18.22 14.45 -8.05
N ILE A 578 18.47 15.64 -7.51
CA ILE A 578 17.91 16.04 -6.22
C ILE A 578 16.40 16.14 -6.37
N ASP A 579 15.67 15.49 -5.47
CA ASP A 579 14.24 15.60 -5.39
C ASP A 579 13.87 16.86 -4.61
N PHE A 580 13.41 17.90 -5.31
CA PHE A 580 12.89 19.12 -4.69
C PHE A 580 11.40 19.02 -4.33
N THR A 581 10.72 17.95 -4.73
CA THR A 581 9.28 17.77 -4.51
C THR A 581 8.96 17.31 -3.09
N GLU A 582 9.90 16.65 -2.42
CA GLU A 582 9.76 16.15 -1.04
C GLU A 582 10.92 16.68 -0.15
N PRO A 583 10.79 17.88 0.45
CA PRO A 583 11.73 18.36 1.46
C PRO A 583 11.48 17.70 2.82
N PHE A 584 12.51 17.15 3.48
CA PHE A 584 12.36 16.53 4.81
C PHE A 584 12.81 17.47 5.94
N ILE A 585 11.90 17.80 6.84
CA ILE A 585 12.16 18.53 8.08
C ILE A 585 12.73 17.59 9.14
N GLN A 586 13.80 18.03 9.79
CA GLN A 586 14.50 17.35 10.87
C GLN A 586 14.90 18.33 11.97
N GLY A 587 15.74 17.93 12.91
CA GLY A 587 16.28 18.84 13.92
C GLY A 587 15.20 19.25 14.93
N PHE A 588 14.39 18.28 15.34
CA PHE A 588 13.36 18.41 16.40
C PHE A 588 14.03 18.64 17.76
N GLU A 589 14.73 19.76 17.94
CA GLU A 589 15.70 20.03 19.03
C GLU A 589 15.12 19.74 20.42
N PHE A 590 14.32 20.67 20.94
CA PHE A 590 13.54 20.53 22.18
C PHE A 590 12.06 20.30 21.89
N ALA A 591 11.74 19.82 20.68
CA ALA A 591 10.37 19.64 20.21
C ALA A 591 9.53 18.89 21.24
N ARG A 592 8.32 19.38 21.47
CA ARG A 592 7.52 19.00 22.64
C ARG A 592 6.02 19.18 22.38
N PRO A 593 5.17 18.53 23.19
CA PRO A 593 3.78 18.93 23.29
C PRO A 593 3.67 20.42 23.66
N ASP A 594 2.71 21.12 23.05
CA ASP A 594 2.47 22.54 23.28
C ASP A 594 2.24 22.87 24.78
N SER A 595 1.61 21.94 25.50
CA SER A 595 1.32 22.10 26.93
C SER A 595 2.49 21.96 27.89
N ASP A 596 3.59 21.39 27.44
CA ASP A 596 4.74 21.22 28.31
C ASP A 596 5.45 22.56 28.54
N PRO A 597 6.09 22.80 29.68
CA PRO A 597 6.95 23.96 29.82
C PRO A 597 8.14 23.87 28.84
N SER A 598 8.60 25.04 28.39
CA SER A 598 9.87 25.14 27.65
C SER A 598 11.02 24.82 28.60
N LEU A 599 11.45 23.57 28.61
CA LEU A 599 12.67 23.15 29.30
C LEU A 599 13.87 23.48 28.41
N GLY A 600 14.83 24.24 28.94
CA GLY A 600 16.12 24.45 28.30
C GLY A 600 16.48 25.91 28.07
N ARG A 601 17.75 26.22 28.39
CA ARG A 601 18.47 27.37 27.83
C ARG A 601 19.09 26.87 26.53
N PRO A 602 18.71 27.39 25.36
CA PRO A 602 19.35 26.96 24.11
C PRO A 602 20.84 27.22 24.20
N THR A 603 21.66 26.27 23.73
CA THR A 603 23.08 26.53 23.52
C THR A 603 23.18 27.71 22.56
N ARG A 604 23.82 28.81 22.98
CA ARG A 604 23.99 30.00 22.13
C ARG A 604 24.80 29.59 20.91
N ASN A 605 24.11 29.39 19.80
CA ASN A 605 24.74 29.13 18.52
C ASN A 605 24.43 30.31 17.60
N PRO A 606 25.39 31.23 17.39
CA PRO A 606 25.20 32.42 16.56
C PRO A 606 24.70 32.09 15.15
N TYR A 607 24.95 30.87 14.67
CA TYR A 607 24.48 30.40 13.37
C TYR A 607 22.98 30.13 13.33
N PHE A 608 22.39 29.56 14.39
CA PHE A 608 20.96 29.26 14.50
C PHE A 608 20.13 30.41 15.10
N ASP A 609 20.77 31.35 15.79
CA ASP A 609 20.08 32.49 16.42
C ASP A 609 19.33 33.38 15.42
N VAL A 610 19.64 33.34 14.12
CA VAL A 610 18.88 34.05 13.07
C VAL A 610 17.43 33.61 12.94
N TYR A 611 17.20 32.31 13.14
CA TYR A 611 15.87 31.71 13.04
C TYR A 611 15.10 31.86 14.34
N ARG A 612 15.76 32.27 15.44
CA ARG A 612 15.13 32.44 16.73
C ARG A 612 14.48 33.82 16.82
N HIS A 613 13.20 33.84 17.21
CA HIS A 613 12.47 35.10 17.39
C HIS A 613 13.16 36.02 18.43
N PRO A 614 13.18 37.37 18.25
CA PRO A 614 13.88 38.27 19.17
C PRO A 614 13.44 38.20 20.64
N SER A 615 12.16 37.96 20.94
CA SER A 615 11.65 37.78 22.32
C SER A 615 12.20 36.52 23.02
N ARG A 616 12.84 35.63 22.26
CA ARG A 616 13.51 34.42 22.75
C ARG A 616 15.03 34.59 22.83
N GLN A 617 15.54 35.81 22.60
CA GLN A 617 16.95 36.16 22.68
C GLN A 617 17.18 37.16 23.83
N GLY A 618 18.39 37.16 24.40
CA GLY A 618 18.74 38.04 25.52
C GLY A 618 18.41 37.46 26.91
N PRO A 619 18.39 38.30 27.97
CA PRO A 619 18.30 37.87 29.37
C PRO A 619 16.87 37.55 29.86
N ALA A 620 15.83 38.12 29.24
CA ALA A 620 14.42 37.88 29.59
C ALA A 620 13.73 37.11 28.44
N GLN A 621 13.93 35.79 28.42
CA GLN A 621 13.42 34.94 27.34
C GLN A 621 11.98 34.51 27.65
N GLU A 622 11.04 34.83 26.76
CA GLU A 622 9.68 34.25 26.80
C GLU A 622 9.73 32.72 26.60
N GLY A 623 8.69 31.95 26.93
CA GLY A 623 8.62 30.53 26.55
C GLY A 623 8.43 30.33 25.03
N HIS A 624 8.82 29.18 24.48
CA HIS A 624 8.55 28.88 23.07
C HIS A 624 7.05 28.63 22.83
N ARG A 625 6.54 29.09 21.68
CA ARG A 625 5.12 29.07 21.26
C ARG A 625 5.06 28.93 19.74
N LYS A 626 3.89 28.65 19.16
CA LYS A 626 3.73 28.47 17.71
C LYS A 626 4.25 29.64 16.88
N ILE A 627 4.04 30.88 17.36
CA ILE A 627 4.55 32.09 16.71
C ILE A 627 6.06 32.09 16.49
N HIS A 628 6.82 31.42 17.35
CA HIS A 628 8.27 31.36 17.25
C HIS A 628 8.71 30.40 16.14
N ASP A 629 7.97 29.31 15.91
CA ASP A 629 8.19 28.43 14.75
C ASP A 629 7.74 29.12 13.44
N TYR A 630 6.69 29.95 13.47
CA TYR A 630 6.28 30.75 12.31
C TYR A 630 7.33 31.77 11.89
N TYR A 631 7.93 32.48 12.86
CA TYR A 631 9.04 33.38 12.58
C TYR A 631 10.21 32.64 11.93
N ALA A 632 10.60 31.49 12.50
CA ALA A 632 11.68 30.66 11.99
C ALA A 632 11.41 30.18 10.55
N LEU A 633 10.17 29.75 10.28
CA LEU A 633 9.70 29.42 8.93
C LEU A 633 9.77 30.62 7.99
N GLY A 634 9.39 31.83 8.44
CA GLY A 634 9.50 33.05 7.65
C GLY A 634 10.95 33.30 7.17
N VAL A 635 11.93 33.11 8.06
CA VAL A 635 13.35 33.23 7.70
C VAL A 635 13.74 32.20 6.64
N VAL A 636 13.36 30.94 6.81
CA VAL A 636 13.61 29.87 5.82
C VAL A 636 12.95 30.18 4.47
N LEU A 637 11.69 30.62 4.47
CA LEU A 637 10.95 30.95 3.26
C LEU A 637 11.60 32.13 2.52
N LEU A 638 12.14 33.12 3.24
CA LEU A 638 12.93 34.21 2.65
C LEU A 638 14.20 33.67 1.98
N GLU A 639 14.91 32.73 2.62
CA GLU A 639 16.09 32.08 2.04
C GLU A 639 15.75 31.31 0.76
N ILE A 640 14.63 30.58 0.73
CA ILE A 640 14.15 29.85 -0.45
C ILE A 640 13.78 30.84 -1.57
N GLY A 641 12.99 31.86 -1.25
CA GLY A 641 12.49 32.82 -2.23
C GLY A 641 13.60 33.64 -2.89
N LEU A 642 14.61 34.06 -2.12
CA LEU A 642 15.78 34.78 -2.63
C LEU A 642 16.90 33.84 -3.11
N TRP A 643 16.84 32.56 -2.77
CA TRP A 643 17.91 31.57 -2.95
C TRP A 643 19.27 32.08 -2.44
N GLN A 644 19.26 32.65 -1.23
CA GLN A 644 20.40 33.25 -0.56
C GLN A 644 20.26 32.99 0.94
N SER A 645 21.33 32.61 1.64
CA SER A 645 21.25 32.33 3.08
C SER A 645 21.08 33.61 3.91
N ALA A 646 20.36 33.51 5.02
CA ALA A 646 20.07 34.61 5.94
C ALA A 646 21.36 35.17 6.54
N THR A 647 22.35 34.31 6.78
CA THR A 647 23.71 34.69 7.17
C THR A 647 24.38 35.61 6.15
N LYS A 648 24.24 35.32 4.84
CA LYS A 648 24.77 36.16 3.77
C LYS A 648 24.01 37.48 3.61
N MET A 649 22.70 37.48 3.86
CA MET A 649 21.88 38.70 3.82
C MET A 649 22.31 39.71 4.90
N LEU A 650 22.68 39.21 6.07
CA LEU A 650 23.08 40.05 7.22
C LEU A 650 24.50 40.61 7.10
N HIS A 651 25.29 40.16 6.11
CA HIS A 651 26.73 40.41 5.99
C HIS A 651 27.54 39.96 7.24
N LEU A 652 28.84 39.70 7.12
CA LEU A 652 29.66 39.04 8.17
C LEU A 652 29.84 39.83 9.48
N THR A 653 29.18 40.98 9.67
CA THR A 653 29.27 41.84 10.86
C THR A 653 28.30 41.42 11.97
N ARG A 654 28.15 40.11 12.22
CA ARG A 654 27.17 39.57 13.18
C ARG A 654 27.49 39.84 14.64
N GLU A 655 28.77 40.00 14.99
CA GLU A 655 29.23 40.03 16.39
C GLU A 655 28.71 41.24 17.20
N HIS A 656 28.05 42.21 16.55
CA HIS A 656 27.56 43.44 17.22
C HIS A 656 26.09 43.79 16.91
N MET A 657 25.34 42.94 16.21
CA MET A 657 23.93 43.24 15.90
C MET A 657 22.99 42.75 17.00
N SER A 658 22.09 43.61 17.46
CA SER A 658 21.03 43.19 18.39
C SER A 658 20.00 42.30 17.67
N PRO A 659 19.27 41.42 18.40
CA PRO A 659 18.26 40.55 17.81
C PRO A 659 17.20 41.31 16.99
N GLU A 660 16.82 42.51 17.42
CA GLU A 660 15.87 43.35 16.69
C GLU A 660 16.45 43.92 15.39
N VAL A 661 17.73 44.31 15.38
CA VAL A 661 18.40 44.76 14.14
C VAL A 661 18.47 43.63 13.13
N VAL A 662 18.75 42.39 13.58
CA VAL A 662 18.72 41.20 12.71
C VAL A 662 17.34 41.02 12.08
N ARG A 663 16.28 41.04 12.89
CA ARG A 663 14.89 40.94 12.41
C ARG A 663 14.54 42.02 11.39
N LEU A 664 14.80 43.28 11.71
CA LEU A 664 14.49 44.42 10.83
C LEU A 664 15.25 44.32 9.49
N THR A 665 16.50 43.88 9.52
CA THR A 665 17.30 43.71 8.29
C THR A 665 16.73 42.62 7.39
N LEU A 666 16.32 41.48 7.95
CA LEU A 666 15.67 40.40 7.20
C LEU A 666 14.31 40.85 6.64
N GLN A 667 13.52 41.58 7.43
CA GLN A 667 12.26 42.16 6.97
C GLN A 667 12.47 43.16 5.82
N GLN A 668 13.50 44.01 5.88
CA GLN A 668 13.85 44.91 4.77
C GLN A 668 14.19 44.13 3.49
N HIS A 669 14.92 43.02 3.59
CA HIS A 669 15.17 42.16 2.42
C HIS A 669 13.89 41.52 1.89
N CYS A 670 12.98 41.11 2.76
CA CYS A 670 11.67 40.61 2.39
C CYS A 670 10.89 41.68 1.59
N SER A 671 10.68 42.86 2.16
CA SER A 671 9.86 43.91 1.56
C SER A 671 10.41 44.51 0.28
N ASN A 672 11.74 44.62 0.16
CA ASN A 672 12.37 45.29 -0.98
C ASN A 672 12.66 44.36 -2.17
N ARG A 673 12.74 43.04 -1.94
CA ARG A 673 13.25 42.10 -2.95
C ARG A 673 12.27 40.97 -3.26
N LEU A 674 11.58 40.42 -2.26
CA LEU A 674 10.99 39.10 -2.39
C LEU A 674 9.88 39.02 -3.44
N ALA A 675 9.03 40.05 -3.59
CA ALA A 675 7.99 40.07 -4.62
C ALA A 675 8.55 39.95 -6.03
N HIS A 676 9.73 40.54 -6.30
CA HIS A 676 10.37 40.43 -7.60
C HIS A 676 10.85 39.00 -7.89
N TYR A 677 11.33 38.28 -6.86
CA TYR A 677 11.94 36.95 -7.04
C TYR A 677 10.97 35.77 -6.87
N ALA A 678 9.88 35.95 -6.13
CA ALA A 678 8.95 34.89 -5.75
C ALA A 678 7.46 35.27 -5.86
N GLY A 679 7.16 36.50 -6.29
CA GLY A 679 5.79 36.99 -6.42
C GLY A 679 5.23 37.62 -5.14
N GLN A 680 4.19 38.45 -5.31
CA GLN A 680 3.62 39.26 -4.24
C GLN A 680 2.97 38.40 -3.14
N GLN A 681 2.20 37.37 -3.50
CA GLN A 681 1.54 36.49 -2.52
C GLN A 681 2.56 35.76 -1.64
N TYR A 682 3.69 35.34 -2.21
CA TYR A 682 4.78 34.72 -1.46
C TYR A 682 5.42 35.73 -0.49
N GLN A 683 5.67 36.97 -0.93
CA GLN A 683 6.19 38.02 -0.05
C GLN A 683 5.27 38.29 1.13
N GLU A 684 3.98 38.48 0.89
CA GLU A 684 3.00 38.76 1.95
C GLU A 684 2.94 37.64 2.99
N ALA A 685 3.00 36.38 2.55
CA ALA A 685 3.04 35.23 3.44
C ALA A 685 4.31 35.21 4.32
N VAL A 686 5.47 35.55 3.75
CA VAL A 686 6.74 35.63 4.49
C VAL A 686 6.75 36.80 5.47
N GLU A 687 6.26 37.98 5.06
CA GLU A 687 6.14 39.15 5.93
C GLU A 687 5.24 38.86 7.13
N LEU A 688 4.11 38.17 6.91
CA LEU A 688 3.19 37.78 7.97
C LEU A 688 3.88 36.88 9.02
N CYS A 689 4.63 35.87 8.56
CA CYS A 689 5.44 35.01 9.43
C CYS A 689 6.51 35.80 10.23
N MET A 690 7.22 36.73 9.60
CA MET A 690 8.31 37.49 10.25
C MET A 690 7.82 38.58 11.21
N THR A 691 6.64 39.13 10.96
CA THR A 691 6.03 40.15 11.83
C THR A 691 5.27 39.53 12.99
N SER A 692 4.92 38.24 12.90
CA SER A 692 3.98 37.56 13.80
C SER A 692 2.60 38.25 13.82
N GLY A 693 2.25 38.95 12.74
CA GLY A 693 1.07 39.82 12.62
C GLY A 693 -0.24 39.07 12.35
N PHE A 694 -0.51 37.98 13.08
CA PHE A 694 -1.71 37.17 12.89
C PHE A 694 -2.98 37.79 13.52
N ASP A 695 -2.86 38.95 14.17
CA ASP A 695 -3.93 39.71 14.84
C ASP A 695 -4.76 38.86 15.83
N VAL A 696 -4.09 38.04 16.63
CA VAL A 696 -4.69 37.22 17.69
C VAL A 696 -4.11 37.66 19.03
N ASN A 697 -4.87 38.46 19.77
CA ASN A 697 -4.44 38.99 21.07
C ASN A 697 -4.79 38.06 22.25
N ASN A 698 -5.96 37.41 22.19
CA ASN A 698 -6.43 36.41 23.13
C ASN A 698 -6.96 35.22 22.34
N ASP A 699 -6.15 34.18 22.23
CA ASP A 699 -6.58 32.92 21.62
C ASP A 699 -7.19 31.99 22.68
N ASP A 700 -7.82 30.91 22.24
CA ASP A 700 -8.14 29.81 23.14
C ASP A 700 -6.86 29.13 23.65
N LYS A 701 -7.02 28.25 24.65
CA LYS A 701 -5.91 27.50 25.26
C LYS A 701 -5.12 26.64 24.25
N HIS A 702 -5.67 26.41 23.06
CA HIS A 702 -5.11 25.57 22.01
C HIS A 702 -4.50 26.36 20.85
N GLU A 703 -4.49 27.69 20.94
CA GLU A 703 -4.07 28.60 19.87
C GLU A 703 -4.74 28.26 18.52
N SER A 704 -6.05 27.93 18.54
CA SER A 704 -6.77 27.45 17.36
C SER A 704 -7.02 28.55 16.33
N GLN A 705 -7.26 29.79 16.79
CA GLN A 705 -7.45 30.93 15.89
C GLN A 705 -6.14 31.29 15.21
N LEU A 706 -5.02 31.27 15.95
CA LEU A 706 -3.68 31.48 15.43
C LEU A 706 -3.33 30.42 14.38
N LEU A 707 -3.65 29.14 14.63
CA LEU A 707 -3.46 28.05 13.68
C LEU A 707 -4.26 28.27 12.38
N ARG A 708 -5.52 28.72 12.49
CA ARG A 708 -6.37 29.06 11.36
C ARG A 708 -5.83 30.25 10.57
N ARG A 709 -5.42 31.33 11.25
CA ARG A 709 -4.84 32.53 10.61
C ARG A 709 -3.53 32.22 9.90
N PHE A 710 -2.70 31.34 10.45
CA PHE A 710 -1.52 30.84 9.76
C PHE A 710 -1.88 30.09 8.48
N TYR A 711 -2.85 29.19 8.53
CA TYR A 711 -3.30 28.45 7.36
C TYR A 711 -3.82 29.38 6.25
N GLU A 712 -4.75 30.29 6.58
CA GLU A 712 -5.36 31.23 5.63
C GLU A 712 -4.33 32.24 5.08
N GLY A 713 -3.49 32.81 5.97
CA GLY A 713 -2.57 33.89 5.63
C GLY A 713 -1.25 33.43 5.00
N VAL A 714 -0.87 32.17 5.18
CA VAL A 714 0.43 31.62 4.72
C VAL A 714 0.21 30.43 3.81
N VAL A 715 -0.40 29.33 4.29
CA VAL A 715 -0.50 28.07 3.53
C VAL A 715 -1.30 28.26 2.24
N ILE A 716 -2.51 28.85 2.31
CA ILE A 716 -3.35 29.10 1.14
C ILE A 716 -2.66 30.06 0.17
N LYS A 717 -2.04 31.15 0.67
CA LYS A 717 -1.33 32.12 -0.19
C LYS A 717 -0.16 31.48 -0.94
N LEU A 718 0.63 30.65 -0.27
CA LEU A 718 1.72 29.90 -0.91
C LEU A 718 1.17 28.87 -1.90
N GLY A 719 0.06 28.19 -1.57
CA GLY A 719 -0.60 27.21 -2.44
C GLY A 719 -1.14 27.82 -3.72
N ASN A 720 -1.77 29.00 -3.64
CA ASN A 720 -2.23 29.75 -4.81
C ASN A 720 -1.08 30.10 -5.75
N GLY A 721 0.09 30.46 -5.23
CA GLY A 721 1.29 30.73 -6.03
C GLY A 721 1.86 29.49 -6.74
N VAL A 722 1.58 28.28 -6.25
CA VAL A 722 1.97 27.00 -6.86
C VAL A 722 0.95 26.53 -7.89
N ALA A 723 -0.33 26.85 -7.69
CA ALA A 723 -1.45 26.39 -8.52
C ALA A 723 -1.68 27.22 -9.80
N VAL A 724 -0.94 28.31 -10.03
CA VAL A 724 -1.02 29.07 -11.28
C VAL A 724 -0.33 28.29 -12.41
N LYS A 725 -1.09 27.45 -13.11
CA LYS A 725 -0.87 27.07 -14.51
C LYS A 725 -2.11 27.35 -15.34
#